data_AF-A0A3L6LU02-F1
#
_entry.id   AF-A0A3L6LU02-F1
#
_cell.length_a   1.000
_cell.length_b   1.000
_cell.length_c   1.000
_cell.angle_alpha   90.00
_cell.angle_beta   90.00
_cell.angle_gamma   90.00
#
_symmetry.space_group_name_H-M   'P 1'
#
loop_
_entity.id
_entity.type
_entity.pdbx_description
1 polymer ?
#
loop_
_entity_poly.entity_id
_entity_poly.type
_entity_poly.pdbx_seq_one_letter_code
_entity_poly.pdbx_strand_id
1 'polypeptide(L)'
;MSEIDLKRFFLEQVRLFENFSADQVEEIVIRSRLATYEGNEAILETGDEGKFIGVMISGHAEISMTDNTGTRAVISQLEAGDVFGVMSLLTGDRIVADVIAGNRCFVLMIPQSVFNTHILTNPKAVGYLSRQLADRTRAMSVDLVTAQARAAVKSSDPYALSLNTNEPGKILVLNVGISQIHFGIYDTEDVGSEVHGIIDNADKDVAHITVKVGPQQKTMEHVPFKLSDLFAVMQEATALLGPAFAFHPEEVTAIGHRVVHGGNKFSSSVVITPAVIADIEELALFAPLHNPVNVAGIRVALKHFPNIPQVAVFDTAFHQTLAPYAYLYGLPYDLYKQHGIRRYGFHGTSHRYVSLKSAEVLKRPLGELEIVSCHLGIGASLCAIDHGRSVDTTMGMTPTDGLIMPSRSGSIDPAVMIHLMEQHNMTPEQLSTLINTESGLKGISGISNDIHEIEDAAAEGHHRALLAHKAFCYQVRKNIGAYVAAMGGIDVLAFTGDIGETSATVRSLACQGLEFMGIKLDEEKNRNLGKLGNYAVISADDSPVTILVVANDDERLVAWESLRAIERNKLLLEAQAEETPAIPVEISAHHVHLSQADVEALFGPGHQLTPKSELSQPGQFACEEQVHLVGPKGRIAKVRVLGPTRKETQVEIAMTEQFKLGIQPPIRQSGDLAGTPGITLEGPYGSTTIERGVVCAQRHIHMSPEDALRFRVRDNYVVRVRVAGDRELIFGDVVVRVNPNFRLAMHIDTDEGNAGNLKTGMLGYIEEIQNRH
;
A
#
# COMPACT_ATOMS: atom_id res chain seq x y z
N MET A 1 -8.36 18.66 23.31
CA MET A 1 -9.83 18.69 23.24
C MET A 1 -10.37 18.71 24.65
N SER A 2 -11.42 19.50 24.91
CA SER A 2 -12.13 19.41 26.19
C SER A 2 -12.95 18.11 26.24
N GLU A 3 -13.35 17.68 27.43
CA GLU A 3 -14.20 16.49 27.63
C GLU A 3 -15.56 16.63 26.92
N ILE A 4 -16.04 17.88 26.79
CA ILE A 4 -17.26 18.25 26.07
C ILE A 4 -17.09 18.09 24.55
N ASP A 5 -15.90 18.37 24.01
CA ASP A 5 -15.62 18.23 22.57
C ASP A 5 -15.53 16.75 22.14
N LEU A 6 -14.99 15.88 23.00
CA LEU A 6 -14.88 14.43 22.75
C LEU A 6 -16.26 13.76 22.71
N LYS A 7 -17.16 14.07 23.66
CA LYS A 7 -18.53 13.53 23.65
C LYS A 7 -19.25 13.88 22.36
N ARG A 8 -19.14 15.14 21.93
CA ARG A 8 -19.74 15.62 20.69
C ARG A 8 -19.15 14.90 19.47
N PHE A 9 -17.83 14.72 19.42
CA PHE A 9 -17.16 13.97 18.36
C PHE A 9 -17.69 12.52 18.25
N PHE A 10 -17.79 11.80 19.37
CA PHE A 10 -18.27 10.41 19.32
C PHE A 10 -19.73 10.31 18.88
N LEU A 11 -20.60 11.20 19.35
CA LEU A 11 -22.03 11.18 18.98
C LEU A 11 -22.29 11.65 17.54
N GLU A 12 -21.51 12.61 17.03
CA GLU A 12 -21.75 13.24 15.73
C GLU A 12 -20.90 12.68 14.59
N GLN A 13 -19.69 12.19 14.87
CA GLN A 13 -18.70 11.82 13.84
C GLN A 13 -18.30 10.34 13.87
N VAL A 14 -18.53 9.61 14.97
CA VAL A 14 -18.21 8.18 15.05
C VAL A 14 -19.48 7.34 14.91
N ARG A 15 -19.68 6.75 13.73
CA ARG A 15 -20.90 5.98 13.40
C ARG A 15 -21.23 4.84 14.38
N LEU A 16 -20.22 4.26 15.03
CA LEU A 16 -20.42 3.25 16.08
C LEU A 16 -21.29 3.76 17.24
N PHE A 17 -21.20 5.04 17.58
CA PHE A 17 -21.84 5.63 18.76
C PHE A 17 -23.11 6.44 18.47
N GLU A 18 -23.56 6.53 17.21
CA GLU A 18 -24.72 7.33 16.79
C GLU A 18 -26.02 7.03 17.58
N ASN A 19 -26.13 5.81 18.13
CA ASN A 19 -27.31 5.36 18.88
C ASN A 19 -27.05 5.14 20.38
N PHE A 20 -25.97 5.70 20.91
CA PHE A 20 -25.68 5.68 22.35
C PHE A 20 -26.18 6.96 22.99
N SER A 21 -26.63 6.90 24.24
CA SER A 21 -26.87 8.12 25.02
C SER A 21 -25.52 8.78 25.37
N ALA A 22 -25.56 10.10 25.63
CA ALA A 22 -24.37 10.83 26.05
C ALA A 22 -23.71 10.20 27.29
N ASP A 23 -24.51 9.74 28.25
CA ASP A 23 -24.04 9.07 29.48
C ASP A 23 -23.33 7.74 29.17
N GLN A 24 -23.83 6.97 28.19
CA GLN A 24 -23.20 5.70 27.79
C GLN A 24 -21.86 5.93 27.09
N VAL A 25 -21.79 6.93 26.20
CA VAL A 25 -20.53 7.31 25.54
C VAL A 25 -19.51 7.77 26.57
N GLU A 26 -19.92 8.58 27.55
CA GLU A 26 -19.08 9.04 28.64
C GLU A 26 -18.49 7.86 29.45
N GLU A 27 -19.31 6.88 29.82
CA GLU A 27 -18.83 5.71 30.54
C GLU A 27 -17.80 4.90 29.73
N ILE A 28 -18.00 4.76 28.42
CA ILE A 28 -17.05 4.07 27.53
C ILE A 28 -15.74 4.85 27.44
N VAL A 29 -15.80 6.16 27.25
CA VAL A 29 -14.60 7.02 27.13
C VAL A 29 -13.78 7.01 28.43
N ILE A 30 -14.43 7.13 29.59
CA ILE A 30 -13.77 7.11 30.91
C ILE A 30 -13.04 5.78 31.16
N ARG A 31 -13.59 4.66 30.66
CA ARG A 31 -13.00 3.32 30.82
C ARG A 31 -12.07 2.92 29.67
N SER A 32 -11.86 3.81 28.72
CA SER A 32 -10.98 3.61 27.58
C SER A 32 -9.68 4.40 27.76
N ARG A 33 -8.67 4.05 26.97
CA ARG A 33 -7.37 4.72 27.00
C ARG A 33 -7.21 5.58 25.76
N LEU A 34 -6.99 6.88 25.95
CA LEU A 34 -6.51 7.73 24.85
C LEU A 34 -5.03 7.39 24.58
N ALA A 35 -4.70 7.12 23.33
CA ALA A 35 -3.35 6.87 22.87
C ALA A 35 -3.00 7.81 21.71
N THR A 36 -1.71 8.10 21.57
CA THR A 36 -1.18 8.86 20.45
C THR A 36 -0.17 7.98 19.76
N TYR A 37 -0.31 7.86 18.45
CA TYR A 37 0.59 7.11 17.59
C TYR A 37 1.19 8.07 16.58
N GLU A 38 2.47 7.94 16.29
CA GLU A 38 3.17 8.85 15.42
C GLU A 38 3.37 8.21 14.03
N GLY A 39 3.75 8.98 13.01
CA GLY A 39 3.86 8.41 11.64
C GLY A 39 4.77 7.17 11.60
N ASN A 40 4.36 6.14 10.88
CA ASN A 40 4.94 4.78 10.83
C ASN A 40 4.87 3.97 12.13
N GLU A 41 4.12 4.40 13.16
CA GLU A 41 3.86 3.59 14.35
C GLU A 41 2.78 2.55 14.09
N ALA A 42 3.07 1.30 14.44
CA ALA A 42 2.05 0.27 14.45
C ALA A 42 1.07 0.52 15.60
N ILE A 43 -0.18 0.76 15.23
CA ILE A 43 -1.31 0.83 16.14
C ILE A 43 -1.80 -0.58 16.48
N LEU A 44 -1.77 -1.47 15.48
CA LEU A 44 -2.03 -2.91 15.59
C LEU A 44 -1.04 -3.66 14.70
N GLU A 45 -0.52 -4.79 15.16
CA GLU A 45 0.42 -5.63 14.43
C GLU A 45 -0.19 -6.98 14.08
N THR A 46 0.10 -7.47 12.86
CA THR A 46 -0.32 -8.77 12.38
C THR A 46 0.28 -9.87 13.25
N GLY A 47 -0.51 -10.88 13.62
CA GLY A 47 -0.10 -11.96 14.49
C GLY A 47 -0.34 -11.70 15.98
N ASP A 48 -0.56 -10.45 16.41
CA ASP A 48 -0.86 -10.15 17.82
C ASP A 48 -2.27 -10.58 18.24
N GLU A 49 -2.45 -10.77 19.56
CA GLU A 49 -3.79 -10.95 20.14
C GLU A 49 -4.54 -9.61 20.18
N GLY A 50 -5.78 -9.61 19.66
CA GLY A 50 -6.67 -8.46 19.77
C GLY A 50 -7.07 -8.21 21.22
N LYS A 51 -6.66 -7.08 21.80
CA LYS A 51 -7.00 -6.68 23.18
C LYS A 51 -7.88 -5.43 23.28
N PHE A 52 -7.94 -4.66 22.19
CA PHE A 52 -8.62 -3.37 22.13
C PHE A 52 -9.29 -3.15 20.78
N ILE A 53 -10.39 -2.39 20.78
CA ILE A 53 -10.93 -1.74 19.59
C ILE A 53 -10.35 -0.33 19.53
N GLY A 54 -9.92 0.10 18.35
CA GLY A 54 -9.43 1.46 18.15
C GLY A 54 -10.49 2.33 17.48
N VAL A 55 -10.61 3.59 17.92
CA VAL A 55 -11.38 4.63 17.23
C VAL A 55 -10.45 5.78 16.90
N MET A 56 -10.34 6.12 15.62
CA MET A 56 -9.52 7.23 15.13
C MET A 56 -10.20 8.57 15.48
N ILE A 57 -9.55 9.39 16.29
CA ILE A 57 -10.06 10.71 16.68
C ILE A 57 -9.52 11.78 15.73
N SER A 58 -8.23 11.70 15.38
CA SER A 58 -7.59 12.57 14.40
C SER A 58 -6.32 11.92 13.85
N GLY A 59 -5.87 12.37 12.67
CA GLY A 59 -4.79 11.73 11.91
C GLY A 59 -5.32 10.76 10.87
N HIS A 60 -4.43 10.11 10.14
CA HIS A 60 -4.76 9.02 9.23
C HIS A 60 -3.81 7.84 9.44
N ALA A 61 -4.33 6.63 9.26
CA ALA A 61 -3.57 5.39 9.33
C ALA A 61 -3.85 4.51 8.10
N GLU A 62 -2.97 3.57 7.83
CA GLU A 62 -3.08 2.62 6.72
C GLU A 62 -3.26 1.22 7.27
N ILE A 63 -4.29 0.52 6.78
CA ILE A 63 -4.44 -0.92 6.94
C ILE A 63 -3.64 -1.59 5.83
N SER A 64 -2.73 -2.46 6.19
CA SER A 64 -1.89 -3.17 5.22
C SER A 64 -1.71 -4.63 5.57
N MET A 65 -1.61 -5.46 4.54
CA MET A 65 -1.11 -6.83 4.68
C MET A 65 0.29 -6.90 4.09
N THR A 66 1.12 -7.74 4.72
CA THR A 66 2.42 -8.10 4.19
C THR A 66 2.25 -9.43 3.46
N ASP A 67 2.58 -9.49 2.18
CA ASP A 67 2.56 -10.74 1.42
C ASP A 67 3.73 -11.66 1.81
N ASN A 68 3.76 -12.87 1.26
CA ASN A 68 4.82 -13.85 1.54
C ASN A 68 6.23 -13.38 1.09
N THR A 69 6.32 -12.28 0.37
CA THR A 69 7.56 -11.64 -0.11
C THR A 69 7.96 -10.42 0.72
N GLY A 70 7.29 -10.18 1.86
CA GLY A 70 7.57 -9.01 2.70
C GLY A 70 7.07 -7.69 2.09
N THR A 71 6.32 -7.73 0.98
CA THR A 71 5.80 -6.52 0.34
C THR A 71 4.53 -6.08 1.05
N ARG A 72 4.53 -4.84 1.55
CA ARG A 72 3.38 -4.22 2.19
C ARG A 72 2.38 -3.76 1.12
N ALA A 73 1.21 -4.37 1.09
CA ALA A 73 0.08 -3.93 0.28
C ALA A 73 -0.90 -3.16 1.16
N VAL A 74 -1.07 -1.86 0.89
CA VAL A 74 -2.08 -1.03 1.56
C VAL A 74 -3.45 -1.44 1.03
N ILE A 75 -4.31 -1.91 1.92
CA ILE A 75 -5.67 -2.38 1.61
C ILE A 75 -6.67 -1.23 1.71
N SER A 76 -6.50 -0.38 2.71
CA SER A 76 -7.43 0.70 3.04
C SER A 76 -6.77 1.74 3.92
N GLN A 77 -7.29 2.96 3.92
CA GLN A 77 -6.89 4.03 4.82
C GLN A 77 -7.97 4.28 5.88
N LEU A 78 -7.56 4.76 7.05
CA LEU A 78 -8.40 5.11 8.19
C LEU A 78 -8.28 6.61 8.44
N GLU A 79 -9.43 7.27 8.60
CA GLU A 79 -9.54 8.69 8.91
C GLU A 79 -10.27 8.92 10.24
N ALA A 80 -10.37 10.18 10.67
CA ALA A 80 -11.11 10.55 11.87
C ALA A 80 -12.57 10.06 11.79
N GLY A 81 -12.99 9.32 12.82
CA GLY A 81 -14.32 8.69 12.90
C GLY A 81 -14.29 7.18 12.69
N ASP A 82 -13.23 6.63 12.09
CA ASP A 82 -13.15 5.21 11.76
C ASP A 82 -12.82 4.32 12.95
N VAL A 83 -13.35 3.09 12.90
CA VAL A 83 -13.15 2.06 13.91
C VAL A 83 -12.32 0.91 13.33
N PHE A 84 -11.38 0.37 14.10
CA PHE A 84 -10.51 -0.74 13.69
C PHE A 84 -10.20 -1.69 14.86
N GLY A 85 -9.56 -2.83 14.58
CA GLY A 85 -9.27 -3.87 15.59
C GLY A 85 -10.47 -4.73 16.01
N VAL A 86 -11.62 -4.57 15.35
CA VAL A 86 -12.89 -5.25 15.71
C VAL A 86 -12.82 -6.76 15.45
N MET A 87 -12.14 -7.18 14.40
CA MET A 87 -12.17 -8.56 13.89
C MET A 87 -11.59 -9.56 14.88
N SER A 88 -10.38 -9.33 15.36
CA SER A 88 -9.71 -10.21 16.32
C SER A 88 -10.49 -10.36 17.63
N LEU A 89 -11.19 -9.31 18.07
CA LEU A 89 -12.01 -9.34 19.29
C LEU A 89 -13.33 -10.09 19.14
N LEU A 90 -13.91 -10.12 17.93
CA LEU A 90 -15.18 -10.79 17.66
C LEU A 90 -15.01 -12.25 17.24
N THR A 91 -13.95 -12.57 16.49
CA THR A 91 -13.68 -13.95 16.04
C THR A 91 -12.82 -14.72 17.02
N GLY A 92 -12.02 -14.03 17.85
CA GLY A 92 -11.01 -14.64 18.70
C GLY A 92 -9.71 -14.98 17.98
N ASP A 93 -9.62 -14.69 16.68
CA ASP A 93 -8.40 -14.89 15.89
C ASP A 93 -7.36 -13.79 16.18
N ARG A 94 -6.10 -14.09 15.85
CA ARG A 94 -5.02 -13.09 15.86
C ARG A 94 -5.27 -11.99 14.82
N ILE A 95 -4.67 -10.83 15.02
CA ILE A 95 -4.75 -9.69 14.11
C ILE A 95 -4.19 -10.12 12.74
N VAL A 96 -4.93 -9.83 11.67
CA VAL A 96 -4.67 -10.32 10.31
C VAL A 96 -4.06 -9.27 9.37
N ALA A 97 -4.02 -8.01 9.81
CA ALA A 97 -3.46 -6.90 9.05
C ALA A 97 -2.90 -5.85 10.01
N ASP A 98 -1.79 -5.24 9.61
CA ASP A 98 -1.17 -4.15 10.34
C ASP A 98 -2.04 -2.89 10.20
N VAL A 99 -2.13 -2.11 11.27
CA VAL A 99 -2.64 -0.74 11.23
C VAL A 99 -1.50 0.17 11.57
N ILE A 100 -0.96 0.88 10.58
CA ILE A 100 0.20 1.77 10.75
C ILE A 100 -0.25 3.21 10.63
N ALA A 101 0.05 4.05 11.61
CA ALA A 101 -0.23 5.48 11.55
C ALA A 101 0.53 6.11 10.37
N GLY A 102 -0.13 6.79 9.44
CA GLY A 102 0.53 7.50 8.33
C GLY A 102 1.06 8.88 8.76
N ASN A 103 0.38 9.50 9.73
CA ASN A 103 0.86 10.68 10.45
C ASN A 103 0.53 10.56 11.95
N ARG A 104 0.71 11.65 12.71
CA ARG A 104 0.33 11.67 14.12
C ARG A 104 -1.18 11.42 14.28
N CYS A 105 -1.52 10.26 14.83
CA CYS A 105 -2.86 9.81 15.12
C CYS A 105 -3.19 9.96 16.60
N PHE A 106 -4.38 10.46 16.91
CA PHE A 106 -4.99 10.32 18.23
C PHE A 106 -6.07 9.25 18.16
N VAL A 107 -5.99 8.26 19.05
CA VAL A 107 -6.83 7.07 19.00
C VAL A 107 -7.42 6.80 20.37
N LEU A 108 -8.72 6.51 20.44
CA LEU A 108 -9.33 5.91 21.63
C LEU A 108 -9.19 4.39 21.56
N MET A 109 -8.47 3.80 22.51
CA MET A 109 -8.30 2.36 22.68
C MET A 109 -9.32 1.85 23.69
N ILE A 110 -10.35 1.13 23.22
CA ILE A 110 -11.44 0.59 24.02
C ILE A 110 -11.11 -0.85 24.40
N PRO A 111 -10.93 -1.18 25.70
CA PRO A 111 -10.60 -2.53 26.14
C PRO A 111 -11.70 -3.54 25.80
N GLN A 112 -11.31 -4.79 25.55
CA GLN A 112 -12.24 -5.89 25.28
C GLN A 112 -13.36 -6.02 26.33
N SER A 113 -13.06 -5.79 27.62
CA SER A 113 -14.06 -5.83 28.68
C SER A 113 -15.15 -4.76 28.49
N VAL A 114 -14.77 -3.54 28.11
CA VAL A 114 -15.69 -2.42 27.85
C VAL A 114 -16.48 -2.66 26.56
N PHE A 115 -15.81 -3.18 25.54
CA PHE A 115 -16.45 -3.59 24.29
C PHE A 115 -17.55 -4.63 24.53
N ASN A 116 -17.27 -5.67 25.32
CA ASN A 116 -18.22 -6.73 25.62
C ASN A 116 -19.42 -6.24 26.44
N THR A 117 -19.20 -5.37 27.44
CA THR A 117 -20.27 -4.94 28.35
C THR A 117 -21.14 -3.81 27.81
N HIS A 118 -20.58 -2.88 27.02
CA HIS A 118 -21.30 -1.69 26.57
C HIS A 118 -21.59 -1.67 25.06
N ILE A 119 -20.70 -2.25 24.24
CA ILE A 119 -20.84 -2.16 22.78
C ILE A 119 -21.58 -3.40 22.24
N LEU A 120 -21.20 -4.61 22.65
CA LEU A 120 -21.87 -5.84 22.20
C LEU A 120 -23.27 -6.07 22.79
N THR A 121 -23.62 -5.35 23.85
CA THR A 121 -24.97 -5.37 24.44
C THR A 121 -25.93 -4.41 23.75
N ASN A 122 -25.45 -3.55 22.84
CA ASN A 122 -26.27 -2.63 22.06
C ASN A 122 -26.58 -3.23 20.67
N PRO A 123 -27.84 -3.62 20.36
CA PRO A 123 -28.19 -4.29 19.10
C PRO A 123 -27.83 -3.49 17.85
N LYS A 124 -27.90 -2.14 17.91
CA LYS A 124 -27.57 -1.28 16.78
C LYS A 124 -26.06 -1.19 16.55
N ALA A 125 -25.28 -1.16 17.62
CA ALA A 125 -23.81 -1.20 17.55
C ALA A 125 -23.32 -2.53 17.00
N VAL A 126 -23.90 -3.65 17.45
CA VAL A 126 -23.66 -4.99 16.90
C VAL A 126 -24.00 -5.05 15.41
N GLY A 127 -25.14 -4.47 15.02
CA GLY A 127 -25.51 -4.37 13.60
C GLY A 127 -24.51 -3.56 12.76
N TYR A 128 -23.99 -2.45 13.28
CA TYR A 128 -22.94 -1.66 12.64
C TYR A 128 -21.62 -2.45 12.51
N LEU A 129 -21.15 -3.06 13.59
CA LEU A 129 -19.91 -3.83 13.62
C LEU A 129 -19.99 -5.07 12.71
N SER A 130 -21.14 -5.74 12.67
CA SER A 130 -21.37 -6.89 11.79
C SER A 130 -21.29 -6.48 10.31
N ARG A 131 -21.81 -5.31 9.94
CA ARG A 131 -21.66 -4.76 8.59
C ARG A 131 -20.20 -4.44 8.26
N GLN A 132 -19.51 -3.72 9.15
CA GLN A 132 -18.08 -3.40 8.99
C GLN A 132 -17.20 -4.66 8.83
N LEU A 133 -17.47 -5.70 9.63
CA LEU A 133 -16.79 -6.99 9.48
C LEU A 133 -17.10 -7.67 8.16
N ALA A 134 -18.36 -7.69 7.74
CA ALA A 134 -18.74 -8.28 6.46
C ALA A 134 -18.08 -7.53 5.28
N ASP A 135 -18.00 -6.20 5.33
CA ASP A 135 -17.35 -5.38 4.31
C ASP A 135 -15.84 -5.61 4.25
N ARG A 136 -15.15 -5.68 5.40
CA ARG A 136 -13.71 -5.99 5.45
C ARG A 136 -13.39 -7.42 5.05
N THR A 137 -14.19 -8.39 5.49
CA THR A 137 -14.05 -9.80 5.05
C THR A 137 -14.16 -9.90 3.54
N ARG A 138 -14.96 -9.04 2.89
CA ARG A 138 -15.11 -8.97 1.44
C ARG A 138 -13.99 -8.23 0.71
N ALA A 139 -13.36 -7.25 1.35
CA ALA A 139 -12.13 -6.64 0.85
C ALA A 139 -10.94 -7.62 0.93
N MET A 140 -10.88 -8.43 1.99
CA MET A 140 -9.86 -9.47 2.17
C MET A 140 -10.07 -10.71 1.27
N SER A 141 -11.28 -10.95 0.78
CA SER A 141 -11.59 -12.07 -0.14
C SER A 141 -11.50 -11.69 -1.63
N VAL A 142 -10.81 -10.59 -1.96
CA VAL A 142 -10.27 -10.38 -3.31
C VAL A 142 -9.07 -11.33 -3.49
N ASP A 143 -9.44 -12.56 -3.82
CA ASP A 143 -8.62 -13.76 -4.05
C ASP A 143 -7.74 -13.64 -5.33
N LEU A 144 -7.08 -12.51 -5.54
CA LEU A 144 -6.06 -12.33 -6.59
C LEU A 144 -4.64 -12.52 -6.02
N VAL A 145 -4.38 -12.01 -4.81
CA VAL A 145 -3.09 -12.16 -4.12
C VAL A 145 -2.90 -13.59 -3.60
N THR A 146 -3.95 -14.22 -3.04
CA THR A 146 -3.92 -15.62 -2.58
C THR A 146 -3.84 -16.62 -3.72
N ALA A 147 -4.46 -16.32 -4.88
CA ALA A 147 -4.44 -17.18 -6.06
C ALA A 147 -3.07 -17.17 -6.75
N GLN A 148 -2.41 -16.01 -6.84
CA GLN A 148 -1.01 -15.92 -7.28
C GLN A 148 -0.05 -16.55 -6.26
N ALA A 149 -0.29 -16.38 -4.95
CA ALA A 149 0.51 -17.02 -3.90
C ALA A 149 0.43 -18.56 -3.97
N ARG A 150 -0.74 -19.15 -4.29
CA ARG A 150 -0.88 -20.60 -4.50
C ARG A 150 -0.21 -21.09 -5.80
N ALA A 151 -0.10 -20.24 -6.81
CA ALA A 151 0.68 -20.53 -8.02
C ALA A 151 2.19 -20.45 -7.77
N ALA A 152 2.65 -19.49 -6.95
CA ALA A 152 4.06 -19.30 -6.59
C ALA A 152 4.66 -20.47 -5.80
N VAL A 153 3.86 -21.19 -5.00
CA VAL A 153 4.31 -22.39 -4.24
C VAL A 153 4.76 -23.56 -5.16
N LYS A 154 4.44 -23.52 -6.45
CA LYS A 154 4.93 -24.49 -7.47
C LYS A 154 5.92 -23.90 -8.47
N SER A 155 6.31 -22.64 -8.33
CA SER A 155 7.29 -21.97 -9.19
C SER A 155 8.71 -22.38 -8.81
N SER A 156 9.61 -22.50 -9.81
CA SER A 156 11.06 -22.61 -9.57
C SER A 156 11.66 -21.29 -9.04
N ASP A 157 10.90 -20.20 -9.06
CA ASP A 157 11.24 -18.88 -8.55
C ASP A 157 10.04 -18.34 -7.72
N PRO A 158 9.87 -18.79 -6.46
CA PRO A 158 8.71 -18.45 -5.64
C PRO A 158 8.68 -16.98 -5.17
N TYR A 159 9.81 -16.29 -5.24
CA TYR A 159 9.96 -14.88 -4.85
C TYR A 159 10.09 -13.94 -6.05
N ALA A 160 10.05 -14.48 -7.28
CA ALA A 160 10.25 -13.77 -8.54
C ALA A 160 11.54 -12.94 -8.52
N LEU A 161 12.68 -13.57 -8.18
CA LEU A 161 14.02 -12.97 -8.13
C LEU A 161 14.71 -12.96 -9.50
N SER A 162 14.18 -13.67 -10.49
CA SER A 162 14.60 -13.55 -11.88
C SER A 162 14.07 -12.26 -12.53
N LEU A 163 14.78 -11.79 -13.56
CA LEU A 163 14.35 -10.66 -14.38
C LEU A 163 13.49 -11.12 -15.58
N ASN A 164 13.14 -12.40 -15.64
CA ASN A 164 12.46 -12.96 -16.80
C ASN A 164 11.00 -12.49 -16.86
N THR A 165 10.61 -11.96 -18.01
CA THR A 165 9.24 -11.48 -18.26
C THR A 165 8.63 -12.19 -19.46
N ASN A 166 7.30 -12.19 -19.54
CA ASN A 166 6.58 -12.76 -20.69
C ASN A 166 6.74 -11.92 -21.99
N GLU A 167 7.14 -10.66 -21.85
CA GLU A 167 7.45 -9.75 -22.96
C GLU A 167 8.98 -9.54 -23.00
N PRO A 168 9.67 -9.87 -24.11
CA PRO A 168 11.11 -9.66 -24.21
C PRO A 168 11.45 -8.18 -24.34
N GLY A 169 12.56 -7.76 -23.73
CA GLY A 169 13.07 -6.39 -23.83
C GLY A 169 14.26 -6.13 -22.92
N LYS A 170 14.85 -4.94 -23.03
CA LYS A 170 15.98 -4.53 -22.18
C LYS A 170 15.54 -3.54 -21.11
N ILE A 171 15.94 -3.80 -19.87
CA ILE A 171 15.79 -2.87 -18.77
C ILE A 171 17.10 -2.11 -18.62
N LEU A 172 17.02 -0.79 -18.75
CA LEU A 172 18.15 0.09 -18.47
C LEU A 172 18.11 0.53 -17.02
N VAL A 173 19.22 0.39 -16.31
CA VAL A 173 19.37 0.85 -14.93
C VAL A 173 20.37 1.98 -14.88
N LEU A 174 20.05 3.03 -14.13
CA LEU A 174 20.88 4.20 -13.94
C LEU A 174 21.06 4.50 -12.45
N ASN A 175 22.32 4.62 -12.04
CA ASN A 175 22.74 5.16 -10.75
C ASN A 175 23.64 6.37 -11.02
N VAL A 176 23.03 7.54 -11.08
CA VAL A 176 23.70 8.79 -11.44
C VAL A 176 24.21 9.50 -10.18
N GLY A 177 25.53 9.46 -9.97
CA GLY A 177 26.24 10.19 -8.92
C GLY A 177 27.04 11.39 -9.45
N ILE A 178 27.65 12.15 -8.54
CA ILE A 178 28.46 13.35 -8.89
C ILE A 178 29.75 12.95 -9.59
N SER A 179 30.51 12.02 -9.01
CA SER A 179 31.83 11.60 -9.51
C SER A 179 31.76 10.35 -10.38
N GLN A 180 30.72 9.55 -10.24
CA GLN A 180 30.58 8.31 -11.01
C GLN A 180 29.12 8.10 -11.41
N ILE A 181 28.93 7.54 -12.60
CA ILE A 181 27.64 7.05 -13.09
C ILE A 181 27.79 5.57 -13.35
N HIS A 182 26.96 4.76 -12.70
CA HIS A 182 26.87 3.33 -12.94
C HIS A 182 25.61 3.05 -13.75
N PHE A 183 25.72 2.14 -14.73
CA PHE A 183 24.59 1.71 -15.52
C PHE A 183 24.64 0.20 -15.79
N GLY A 184 23.46 -0.40 -15.87
CA GLY A 184 23.27 -1.80 -16.22
C GLY A 184 22.25 -1.95 -17.33
N ILE A 185 22.48 -2.86 -18.27
CA ILE A 185 21.54 -3.21 -19.34
C ILE A 185 21.22 -4.69 -19.18
N TYR A 186 19.98 -4.97 -18.78
CA TYR A 186 19.52 -6.32 -18.46
C TYR A 186 18.52 -6.79 -19.50
N ASP A 187 18.79 -7.92 -20.12
CA ASP A 187 17.86 -8.56 -21.06
C ASP A 187 16.90 -9.48 -20.30
N THR A 188 15.60 -9.34 -20.53
CA THR A 188 14.58 -10.13 -19.83
C THR A 188 14.38 -11.53 -20.43
N GLU A 189 15.09 -11.88 -21.49
CA GLU A 189 15.10 -13.22 -22.10
C GLU A 189 16.49 -13.88 -22.00
N ASP A 190 17.57 -13.15 -22.30
CA ASP A 190 18.95 -13.64 -22.29
C ASP A 190 19.79 -13.08 -21.13
N VAL A 191 19.75 -13.78 -20.00
CA VAL A 191 20.53 -13.48 -18.77
C VAL A 191 22.05 -13.48 -19.02
N GLY A 192 22.56 -14.03 -20.13
CA GLY A 192 23.98 -14.05 -20.46
C GLY A 192 24.52 -12.75 -21.10
N SER A 193 23.65 -11.86 -21.54
CA SER A 193 23.99 -10.66 -22.33
C SER A 193 23.98 -9.35 -21.54
N GLU A 194 24.10 -9.44 -20.21
CA GLU A 194 24.03 -8.32 -19.28
C GLU A 194 25.30 -7.45 -19.38
N VAL A 195 25.10 -6.15 -19.60
CA VAL A 195 26.19 -5.19 -19.74
C VAL A 195 26.22 -4.26 -18.54
N HIS A 196 27.37 -4.17 -17.89
CA HIS A 196 27.61 -3.23 -16.80
C HIS A 196 28.58 -2.15 -17.26
N GLY A 197 28.31 -0.91 -16.89
CA GLY A 197 29.15 0.22 -17.22
C GLY A 197 29.38 1.15 -16.04
N ILE A 198 30.61 1.64 -15.94
CA ILE A 198 31.03 2.64 -14.96
C ILE A 198 31.66 3.78 -15.73
N ILE A 199 31.11 4.98 -15.55
CA ILE A 199 31.68 6.24 -16.04
C ILE A 199 32.27 6.95 -14.83
N ASP A 200 33.59 7.05 -14.77
CA ASP A 200 34.32 7.78 -13.72
C ASP A 200 34.71 9.17 -14.21
N ASN A 201 34.11 10.18 -13.57
CA ASN A 201 34.30 11.61 -13.81
C ASN A 201 34.95 12.30 -12.59
N ALA A 202 35.68 11.55 -11.74
CA ALA A 202 36.37 12.13 -10.59
C ALA A 202 37.49 13.09 -11.04
N ASP A 203 38.14 12.81 -12.16
CA ASP A 203 39.06 13.73 -12.84
C ASP A 203 38.25 14.77 -13.65
N LYS A 204 38.66 16.04 -13.53
CA LYS A 204 38.00 17.16 -14.21
C LYS A 204 38.36 17.28 -15.68
N ASP A 205 39.47 16.67 -16.10
CA ASP A 205 40.00 16.80 -17.45
C ASP A 205 39.76 15.55 -18.30
N VAL A 206 39.51 14.39 -17.67
CA VAL A 206 39.32 13.09 -18.35
C VAL A 206 38.22 12.27 -17.68
N ALA A 207 37.33 11.69 -18.47
CA ALA A 207 36.39 10.67 -18.04
C ALA A 207 36.91 9.27 -18.40
N HIS A 208 36.92 8.35 -17.45
CA HIS A 208 37.29 6.95 -17.68
C HIS A 208 36.04 6.09 -17.71
N ILE A 209 35.79 5.42 -18.83
CA ILE A 209 34.59 4.61 -19.02
C ILE A 209 35.00 3.15 -19.13
N THR A 210 34.48 2.32 -18.24
CA THR A 210 34.69 0.87 -18.26
C THR A 210 33.36 0.17 -18.49
N VAL A 211 33.32 -0.73 -19.47
CA VAL A 211 32.16 -1.58 -19.75
C VAL A 211 32.54 -3.05 -19.67
N LYS A 212 31.63 -3.87 -19.17
CA LYS A 212 31.84 -5.30 -18.90
C LYS A 212 30.65 -6.14 -19.36
N VAL A 213 30.93 -7.33 -19.88
CA VAL A 213 29.96 -8.40 -20.14
C VAL A 213 30.62 -9.74 -19.81
N GLY A 214 30.10 -10.46 -18.82
CA GLY A 214 30.74 -11.66 -18.29
C GLY A 214 32.23 -11.44 -17.95
N PRO A 215 33.18 -12.22 -18.52
CA PRO A 215 34.61 -12.03 -18.29
C PRO A 215 35.25 -10.92 -19.17
N GLN A 216 34.53 -10.39 -20.16
CA GLN A 216 35.05 -9.38 -21.06
C GLN A 216 34.94 -7.99 -20.43
N GLN A 217 36.04 -7.24 -20.46
CA GLN A 217 36.10 -5.86 -20.00
C GLN A 217 36.79 -4.99 -21.05
N LYS A 218 36.26 -3.78 -21.27
CA LYS A 218 36.87 -2.74 -22.11
C LYS A 218 36.86 -1.42 -21.36
N THR A 219 37.88 -0.62 -21.60
CA THR A 219 38.01 0.72 -21.02
C THR A 219 38.37 1.71 -22.12
N MET A 220 37.81 2.92 -22.05
CA MET A 220 38.15 4.05 -22.90
C MET A 220 38.28 5.33 -22.09
N GLU A 221 39.12 6.24 -22.56
CA GLU A 221 39.16 7.63 -22.11
C GLU A 221 38.22 8.47 -22.97
N HIS A 222 37.55 9.43 -22.36
CA HIS A 222 36.65 10.35 -23.03
C HIS A 222 36.83 11.76 -22.44
N VAL A 223 36.62 12.80 -23.24
CA VAL A 223 36.60 14.18 -22.72
C VAL A 223 35.39 14.37 -21.80
N PRO A 224 35.47 15.17 -20.72
CA PRO A 224 34.31 15.43 -19.87
C PRO A 224 33.11 15.90 -20.69
N PHE A 225 31.93 15.30 -20.44
CA PHE A 225 30.72 15.52 -21.22
C PHE A 225 29.56 15.98 -20.34
N LYS A 226 28.53 16.58 -20.95
CA LYS A 226 27.34 17.00 -20.20
C LYS A 226 26.44 15.80 -19.96
N LEU A 227 25.72 15.77 -18.84
CA LEU A 227 24.79 14.67 -18.55
C LEU A 227 23.76 14.43 -19.67
N SER A 228 23.41 15.44 -20.48
CA SER A 228 22.55 15.28 -21.67
C SER A 228 23.08 14.32 -22.73
N ASP A 229 24.38 14.08 -22.74
CA ASP A 229 25.08 13.27 -23.75
C ASP A 229 25.33 11.84 -23.25
N LEU A 230 24.85 11.51 -22.03
CA LEU A 230 25.06 10.22 -21.35
C LEU A 230 24.78 9.01 -22.25
N PHE A 231 23.61 8.95 -22.90
CA PHE A 231 23.23 7.78 -23.69
C PHE A 231 24.08 7.61 -24.96
N ALA A 232 24.57 8.71 -25.55
CA ALA A 232 25.50 8.63 -26.68
C ALA A 232 26.85 8.06 -26.24
N VAL A 233 27.36 8.53 -25.10
CA VAL A 233 28.60 8.02 -24.50
C VAL A 233 28.47 6.54 -24.11
N MET A 234 27.32 6.13 -23.55
CA MET A 234 27.03 4.72 -23.27
C MET A 234 27.04 3.88 -24.55
N GLN A 235 26.46 4.36 -25.64
CA GLN A 235 26.45 3.67 -26.92
C GLN A 235 27.86 3.51 -27.50
N GLU A 236 28.68 4.56 -27.47
CA GLU A 236 30.08 4.50 -27.90
C GLU A 236 30.90 3.49 -27.08
N ALA A 237 30.76 3.54 -25.76
CA ALA A 237 31.51 2.66 -24.86
C ALA A 237 31.11 1.20 -25.01
N THR A 238 29.81 0.89 -25.03
CA THR A 238 29.31 -0.48 -25.17
C THR A 238 29.60 -1.09 -26.54
N ALA A 239 29.72 -0.27 -27.61
CA ALA A 239 30.15 -0.75 -28.92
C ALA A 239 31.55 -1.40 -28.91
N LEU A 240 32.41 -1.05 -27.94
CA LEU A 240 33.73 -1.69 -27.74
C LEU A 240 33.63 -3.17 -27.33
N LEU A 241 32.49 -3.60 -26.78
CA LEU A 241 32.23 -5.00 -26.44
C LEU A 241 31.87 -5.83 -27.68
N GLY A 242 31.50 -5.18 -28.78
CA GLY A 242 31.11 -5.78 -30.04
C GLY A 242 29.63 -5.54 -30.37
N PRO A 243 29.21 -5.72 -31.64
CA PRO A 243 27.85 -5.38 -32.08
C PRO A 243 26.71 -6.07 -31.32
N ALA A 244 26.95 -7.26 -30.75
CA ALA A 244 25.94 -8.02 -30.01
C ALA A 244 25.62 -7.41 -28.63
N PHE A 245 26.55 -6.63 -28.05
CA PHE A 245 26.44 -6.06 -26.70
C PHE A 245 26.37 -4.53 -26.73
N ALA A 246 26.31 -3.94 -27.92
CA ALA A 246 26.17 -2.50 -28.08
C ALA A 246 24.81 -2.06 -27.54
N PHE A 247 24.78 -0.89 -26.88
CA PHE A 247 23.56 -0.29 -26.39
C PHE A 247 22.75 0.34 -27.52
N HIS A 248 21.50 -0.11 -27.65
CA HIS A 248 20.53 0.37 -28.62
C HIS A 248 19.30 0.92 -27.88
N PRO A 249 19.06 2.24 -27.89
CA PRO A 249 17.94 2.86 -27.18
C PRO A 249 16.57 2.26 -27.54
N GLU A 250 16.39 1.83 -28.78
CA GLU A 250 15.17 1.21 -29.29
C GLU A 250 14.79 -0.13 -28.65
N GLU A 251 15.74 -0.80 -27.98
CA GLU A 251 15.52 -2.09 -27.30
C GLU A 251 15.06 -1.92 -25.84
N VAL A 252 15.11 -0.69 -25.32
CA VAL A 252 14.79 -0.40 -23.91
C VAL A 252 13.28 -0.37 -23.69
N THR A 253 12.79 -1.24 -22.80
CA THR A 253 11.36 -1.36 -22.46
C THR A 253 11.01 -0.77 -21.10
N ALA A 254 11.99 -0.57 -20.22
CA ALA A 254 11.83 0.08 -18.93
C ALA A 254 13.15 0.73 -18.47
N ILE A 255 13.05 1.76 -17.63
CA ILE A 255 14.22 2.39 -17.00
C ILE A 255 14.09 2.43 -15.48
N GLY A 256 15.02 1.81 -14.78
CA GLY A 256 15.13 1.89 -13.33
C GLY A 256 16.14 2.95 -12.89
N HIS A 257 15.74 3.86 -12.00
CA HIS A 257 16.60 4.88 -11.42
C HIS A 257 16.81 4.58 -9.94
N ARG A 258 18.06 4.40 -9.53
CA ARG A 258 18.39 4.39 -8.10
C ARG A 258 18.27 5.81 -7.55
N VAL A 259 17.48 5.98 -6.50
CA VAL A 259 17.28 7.24 -5.80
C VAL A 259 17.69 7.06 -4.35
N VAL A 260 18.60 7.90 -3.86
CA VAL A 260 19.20 7.70 -2.54
C VAL A 260 18.19 7.90 -1.42
N HIS A 261 17.30 8.89 -1.51
CA HIS A 261 16.41 9.22 -0.39
C HIS A 261 14.94 9.37 -0.79
N GLY A 262 14.08 8.49 -0.27
CA GLY A 262 12.63 8.50 -0.46
C GLY A 262 11.83 9.11 0.72
N GLY A 263 12.53 9.52 1.79
CA GLY A 263 11.89 10.18 2.93
C GLY A 263 10.88 9.28 3.62
N ASN A 264 9.84 9.88 4.20
CA ASN A 264 8.67 9.16 4.71
C ASN A 264 7.53 9.06 3.68
N LYS A 265 7.72 9.58 2.46
CA LYS A 265 6.71 9.55 1.40
C LYS A 265 6.72 8.23 0.64
N PHE A 266 7.90 7.66 0.41
CA PHE A 266 8.06 6.48 -0.43
C PHE A 266 8.47 5.25 0.39
N SER A 267 7.52 4.33 0.56
CA SER A 267 7.70 3.02 1.22
C SER A 267 7.97 1.86 0.25
N SER A 268 7.96 2.13 -1.06
CA SER A 268 8.32 1.17 -2.10
C SER A 268 8.73 1.89 -3.39
N SER A 269 9.27 1.15 -4.36
CA SER A 269 9.58 1.64 -5.71
C SER A 269 8.30 2.10 -6.42
N VAL A 270 8.37 3.20 -7.18
CA VAL A 270 7.20 3.81 -7.85
C VAL A 270 7.49 4.18 -9.31
N VAL A 271 6.47 4.05 -10.17
CA VAL A 271 6.53 4.58 -11.54
C VAL A 271 6.60 6.12 -11.47
N ILE A 272 7.58 6.68 -12.18
CA ILE A 272 7.90 8.10 -12.16
C ILE A 272 6.78 8.88 -12.88
N THR A 273 6.25 9.87 -12.17
CA THR A 273 5.33 10.89 -12.68
C THR A 273 5.87 12.28 -12.36
N PRO A 274 5.31 13.36 -12.93
CA PRO A 274 5.69 14.72 -12.54
C PRO A 274 5.57 14.99 -11.02
N ALA A 275 4.59 14.38 -10.35
CA ALA A 275 4.41 14.49 -8.91
C ALA A 275 5.54 13.78 -8.15
N VAL A 276 5.90 12.56 -8.55
CA VAL A 276 7.03 11.82 -7.96
C VAL A 276 8.34 12.61 -8.09
N ILE A 277 8.59 13.26 -9.22
CA ILE A 277 9.80 14.08 -9.40
C ILE A 277 9.81 15.25 -8.41
N ALA A 278 8.69 15.95 -8.27
CA ALA A 278 8.57 17.07 -7.34
C ALA A 278 8.79 16.63 -5.89
N ASP A 279 8.27 15.47 -5.51
CA ASP A 279 8.49 14.88 -4.19
C ASP A 279 9.96 14.54 -3.94
N ILE A 280 10.67 13.97 -4.93
CA ILE A 280 12.11 13.66 -4.81
C ILE A 280 12.93 14.95 -4.67
N GLU A 281 12.55 16.02 -5.36
CA GLU A 281 13.19 17.34 -5.25
C GLU A 281 13.01 17.94 -3.85
N GLU A 282 11.83 17.82 -3.26
CA GLU A 282 11.59 18.25 -1.87
C GLU A 282 12.49 17.49 -0.88
N LEU A 283 12.66 16.19 -1.11
CA LEU A 283 13.50 15.32 -0.28
C LEU A 283 15.01 15.57 -0.43
N ALA A 284 15.44 16.44 -1.36
CA ALA A 284 16.84 16.82 -1.48
C ALA A 284 17.41 17.46 -0.21
N LEU A 285 16.57 17.96 0.70
CA LEU A 285 17.00 18.46 1.99
C LEU A 285 17.71 17.39 2.86
N PHE A 286 17.35 16.12 2.69
CA PHE A 286 17.93 14.99 3.42
C PHE A 286 19.16 14.40 2.73
N ALA A 287 19.24 14.53 1.39
CA ALA A 287 20.34 14.00 0.58
C ALA A 287 20.79 15.01 -0.50
N PRO A 288 21.34 16.17 -0.10
CA PRO A 288 21.60 17.30 -1.01
C PRO A 288 22.66 17.00 -2.07
N LEU A 289 23.57 16.06 -1.81
CA LEU A 289 24.60 15.63 -2.75
C LEU A 289 24.14 14.50 -3.69
N HIS A 290 22.94 13.95 -3.50
CA HIS A 290 22.49 12.77 -4.23
C HIS A 290 21.18 13.01 -4.99
N ASN A 291 20.09 13.31 -4.28
CA ASN A 291 18.75 13.44 -4.89
C ASN A 291 18.70 14.44 -6.07
N PRO A 292 19.34 15.63 -6.01
CA PRO A 292 19.35 16.55 -7.15
C PRO A 292 19.97 15.95 -8.42
N VAL A 293 21.04 15.17 -8.27
CA VAL A 293 21.72 14.50 -9.38
C VAL A 293 20.90 13.33 -9.89
N ASN A 294 20.24 12.57 -9.00
CA ASN A 294 19.30 11.51 -9.40
C ASN A 294 18.15 12.09 -10.25
N VAL A 295 17.54 13.21 -9.83
CA VAL A 295 16.49 13.91 -10.59
C VAL A 295 17.01 14.43 -11.93
N ALA A 296 18.24 14.93 -11.99
CA ALA A 296 18.85 15.35 -13.25
C ALA A 296 18.97 14.16 -14.24
N GLY A 297 19.39 13.00 -13.75
CA GLY A 297 19.41 11.75 -14.52
C GLY A 297 18.03 11.34 -15.03
N ILE A 298 17.02 11.34 -14.16
CA ILE A 298 15.61 11.06 -14.50
C ILE A 298 15.13 11.99 -15.63
N ARG A 299 15.40 13.30 -15.51
CA ARG A 299 14.98 14.29 -16.53
C ARG A 299 15.67 14.09 -17.86
N VAL A 300 16.94 13.68 -17.87
CA VAL A 300 17.67 13.34 -19.10
C VAL A 300 17.07 12.08 -19.74
N ALA A 301 16.80 11.04 -18.94
CA ALA A 301 16.16 9.82 -19.41
C ALA A 301 14.75 10.09 -19.99
N LEU A 302 13.91 10.88 -19.32
CA LEU A 302 12.56 11.23 -19.80
C LEU A 302 12.57 11.98 -21.15
N LYS A 303 13.60 12.80 -21.39
CA LYS A 303 13.77 13.49 -22.68
C LYS A 303 14.16 12.53 -23.81
N HIS A 304 15.00 11.53 -23.51
CA HIS A 304 15.47 10.56 -24.50
C HIS A 304 14.47 9.42 -24.74
N PHE A 305 13.71 9.05 -23.71
CA PHE A 305 12.76 7.93 -23.70
C PHE A 305 11.36 8.39 -23.24
N PRO A 306 10.63 9.20 -24.04
CA PRO A 306 9.38 9.83 -23.61
C PRO A 306 8.22 8.86 -23.37
N ASN A 307 8.25 7.67 -23.98
CA ASN A 307 7.16 6.69 -23.92
C ASN A 307 7.51 5.45 -23.09
N ILE A 308 8.72 5.37 -22.55
CA ILE A 308 9.18 4.22 -21.77
C ILE A 308 8.87 4.45 -20.30
N PRO A 309 8.23 3.49 -19.60
CA PRO A 309 7.99 3.62 -18.17
C PRO A 309 9.33 3.69 -17.42
N GLN A 310 9.42 4.66 -16.51
CA GLN A 310 10.60 4.83 -15.66
C GLN A 310 10.19 4.66 -14.20
N VAL A 311 11.05 4.05 -13.39
CA VAL A 311 10.79 3.75 -11.99
C VAL A 311 11.85 4.38 -11.10
N ALA A 312 11.43 4.99 -10.01
CA ALA A 312 12.33 5.41 -8.93
C ALA A 312 12.38 4.29 -7.88
N VAL A 313 13.58 3.78 -7.62
CA VAL A 313 13.87 2.74 -6.61
C VAL A 313 14.65 3.40 -5.47
N PHE A 314 14.05 3.44 -4.28
CA PHE A 314 14.59 4.21 -3.16
C PHE A 314 15.38 3.35 -2.18
N ASP A 315 16.61 3.73 -1.87
CA ASP A 315 17.44 3.02 -0.88
C ASP A 315 16.78 3.00 0.52
N THR A 316 15.94 3.99 0.83
CA THR A 316 15.27 4.14 2.15
C THR A 316 13.94 3.40 2.25
N ALA A 317 13.39 2.86 1.15
CA ALA A 317 12.01 2.38 1.12
C ALA A 317 11.79 1.15 2.02
N PHE A 318 12.67 0.17 1.96
CA PHE A 318 12.56 -1.08 2.74
C PHE A 318 12.54 -0.83 4.26
N HIS A 319 13.18 0.26 4.70
CA HIS A 319 13.30 0.64 6.11
C HIS A 319 12.12 1.46 6.62
N GLN A 320 11.11 1.75 5.80
CA GLN A 320 9.89 2.45 6.27
C GLN A 320 9.07 1.64 7.27
N THR A 321 9.34 0.34 7.40
CA THR A 321 8.71 -0.54 8.40
C THR A 321 9.29 -0.40 9.81
N LEU A 322 10.37 0.38 10.01
CA LEU A 322 10.93 0.66 11.33
C LEU A 322 9.86 1.28 12.25
N ALA A 323 9.73 0.73 13.45
CA ALA A 323 8.88 1.30 14.50
C ALA A 323 9.48 2.63 15.03
N PRO A 324 8.67 3.54 15.62
CA PRO A 324 9.14 4.82 16.13
C PRO A 324 10.29 4.75 17.11
N TYR A 325 10.27 3.77 18.01
CA TYR A 325 11.36 3.61 18.97
C TYR A 325 12.69 3.20 18.30
N ALA A 326 12.66 2.63 17.09
CA ALA A 326 13.85 2.24 16.34
C ALA A 326 14.36 3.37 15.43
N TYR A 327 13.47 4.26 14.96
CA TYR A 327 13.88 5.36 14.08
C TYR A 327 14.13 6.70 14.77
N LEU A 328 13.60 6.92 15.97
CA LEU A 328 13.77 8.18 16.67
C LEU A 328 15.18 8.30 17.27
N TYR A 329 15.78 9.47 17.12
CA TYR A 329 16.96 9.83 17.91
C TYR A 329 16.53 10.35 19.29
N GLY A 330 17.45 10.28 20.26
CA GLY A 330 17.30 10.92 21.58
C GLY A 330 17.40 12.45 21.54
N LEU A 331 16.69 13.08 20.59
CA LEU A 331 16.63 14.52 20.35
C LEU A 331 15.25 15.08 20.73
N PRO A 332 15.08 16.40 20.91
CA PRO A 332 13.78 17.02 21.08
C PRO A 332 12.79 16.57 20.01
N TYR A 333 11.62 16.09 20.45
CA TYR A 333 10.65 15.41 19.58
C TYR A 333 10.12 16.29 18.44
N ASP A 334 10.09 17.61 18.63
CA ASP A 334 9.65 18.56 17.61
C ASP A 334 10.55 18.58 16.38
N LEU A 335 11.84 18.24 16.51
CA LEU A 335 12.75 18.13 15.36
C LEU A 335 12.34 17.01 14.40
N TYR A 336 11.84 15.89 14.92
CA TYR A 336 11.23 14.85 14.08
C TYR A 336 9.95 15.36 13.43
N LYS A 337 9.03 15.95 14.20
CA LYS A 337 7.72 16.39 13.67
C LYS A 337 7.81 17.46 12.60
N GLN A 338 8.69 18.43 12.80
CA GLN A 338 8.77 19.62 11.95
C GLN A 338 9.75 19.44 10.80
N HIS A 339 10.81 18.64 11.01
CA HIS A 339 11.93 18.55 10.06
C HIS A 339 12.24 17.13 9.60
N GLY A 340 11.48 16.13 10.05
CA GLY A 340 11.69 14.73 9.65
C GLY A 340 13.04 14.17 10.12
N ILE A 341 13.65 14.71 11.18
CA ILE A 341 14.93 14.21 11.68
C ILE A 341 14.71 12.85 12.36
N ARG A 342 15.08 11.77 11.65
CA ARG A 342 14.96 10.38 12.08
C ARG A 342 15.98 9.49 11.37
N ARG A 343 16.08 8.23 11.79
CA ARG A 343 16.68 7.16 11.01
C ARG A 343 15.81 6.86 9.78
N TYR A 344 16.44 6.84 8.62
CA TYR A 344 15.85 6.38 7.37
C TYR A 344 16.45 5.06 6.93
N GLY A 345 17.76 4.86 7.09
CA GLY A 345 18.46 3.67 6.60
C GLY A 345 18.65 3.67 5.09
N PHE A 346 19.66 2.95 4.60
CA PHE A 346 19.98 2.82 3.18
C PHE A 346 20.40 1.38 2.86
N HIS A 347 20.68 1.11 1.59
CA HIS A 347 20.83 -0.24 1.04
C HIS A 347 19.56 -1.09 1.20
N GLY A 348 18.40 -0.46 1.30
CA GLY A 348 17.12 -1.14 1.50
C GLY A 348 16.82 -2.18 0.41
N THR A 349 17.13 -1.88 -0.85
CA THR A 349 16.96 -2.84 -1.95
C THR A 349 17.87 -4.07 -1.80
N SER A 350 19.14 -3.88 -1.41
CA SER A 350 20.06 -5.00 -1.15
C SER A 350 19.62 -5.85 0.04
N HIS A 351 19.23 -5.22 1.15
CA HIS A 351 18.70 -5.92 2.33
C HIS A 351 17.42 -6.70 2.02
N ARG A 352 16.51 -6.11 1.22
CA ARG A 352 15.28 -6.78 0.76
C ARG A 352 15.56 -7.96 -0.14
N TYR A 353 16.51 -7.83 -1.07
CA TYR A 353 16.91 -8.94 -1.92
C TYR A 353 17.52 -10.08 -1.11
N VAL A 354 18.44 -9.77 -0.20
CA VAL A 354 19.10 -10.77 0.64
C VAL A 354 18.10 -11.51 1.53
N SER A 355 17.06 -10.84 2.05
CA SER A 355 16.05 -11.52 2.86
C SER A 355 15.24 -12.53 2.04
N LEU A 356 14.80 -12.15 0.85
CA LEU A 356 14.11 -13.04 -0.09
C LEU A 356 15.01 -14.18 -0.54
N LYS A 357 16.27 -13.89 -0.84
CA LYS A 357 17.24 -14.91 -1.25
C LYS A 357 17.51 -15.89 -0.12
N SER A 358 17.60 -15.42 1.12
CA SER A 358 17.72 -16.27 2.29
C SER A 358 16.52 -17.22 2.41
N ALA A 359 15.30 -16.69 2.24
CA ALA A 359 14.08 -17.50 2.25
C ALA A 359 14.06 -18.56 1.14
N GLU A 360 14.49 -18.21 -0.08
CA GLU A 360 14.64 -19.15 -1.20
C GLU A 360 15.63 -20.28 -0.86
N VAL A 361 16.81 -19.93 -0.33
CA VAL A 361 17.87 -20.88 0.01
C VAL A 361 17.43 -21.84 1.12
N LEU A 362 16.80 -21.30 2.17
CA LEU A 362 16.29 -22.10 3.29
C LEU A 362 15.02 -22.87 2.95
N LYS A 363 14.35 -22.54 1.83
CA LYS A 363 13.03 -23.06 1.44
C LYS A 363 12.00 -22.89 2.57
N ARG A 364 12.10 -21.77 3.28
CA ARG A 364 11.20 -21.36 4.37
C ARG A 364 10.51 -20.07 3.98
N PRO A 365 9.23 -19.87 4.32
CA PRO A 365 8.56 -18.58 4.12
C PRO A 365 9.35 -17.43 4.76
N LEU A 366 9.45 -16.29 4.08
CA LEU A 366 10.14 -15.11 4.62
C LEU A 366 9.50 -14.62 5.93
N GLY A 367 8.18 -14.74 6.05
CA GLY A 367 7.42 -14.43 7.25
C GLY A 367 7.63 -15.40 8.42
N GLU A 368 8.60 -16.32 8.35
CA GLU A 368 9.01 -17.20 9.46
C GLU A 368 10.50 -17.04 9.81
N LEU A 369 11.17 -16.02 9.25
CA LEU A 369 12.62 -15.85 9.36
C LEU A 369 13.00 -14.57 10.09
N GLU A 370 13.95 -14.71 11.00
CA GLU A 370 14.72 -13.63 11.62
C GLU A 370 16.10 -13.56 10.96
N ILE A 371 16.41 -12.46 10.28
CA ILE A 371 17.60 -12.33 9.43
C ILE A 371 18.41 -11.11 9.83
N VAL A 372 19.70 -11.29 10.09
CA VAL A 372 20.68 -10.19 10.12
C VAL A 372 21.38 -10.14 8.76
N SER A 373 21.10 -9.11 7.98
CA SER A 373 21.73 -8.85 6.69
C SER A 373 22.89 -7.88 6.85
N CYS A 374 24.09 -8.25 6.42
CA CYS A 374 25.32 -7.47 6.46
C CYS A 374 25.72 -7.08 5.03
N HIS A 375 25.33 -5.89 4.58
CA HIS A 375 25.81 -5.32 3.33
C HIS A 375 27.11 -4.58 3.59
N LEU A 376 28.24 -5.13 3.16
CA LEU A 376 29.58 -4.60 3.42
C LEU A 376 30.25 -4.30 2.07
N GLY A 377 30.36 -3.03 1.71
CA GLY A 377 31.01 -2.57 0.48
C GLY A 377 31.60 -1.17 0.64
N ILE A 378 31.58 -0.36 -0.42
CA ILE A 378 32.01 1.06 -0.39
C ILE A 378 31.23 1.90 0.64
N GLY A 379 29.97 1.51 0.86
CA GLY A 379 29.19 1.82 2.06
C GLY A 379 28.87 0.51 2.78
N ALA A 380 28.74 0.57 4.10
CA ALA A 380 28.46 -0.62 4.90
C ALA A 380 27.28 -0.41 5.84
N SER A 381 26.31 -1.31 5.82
CA SER A 381 25.17 -1.32 6.74
C SER A 381 24.78 -2.73 7.15
N LEU A 382 24.26 -2.85 8.37
CA LEU A 382 23.50 -4.03 8.77
C LEU A 382 22.02 -3.67 8.84
N CYS A 383 21.17 -4.68 8.64
CA CYS A 383 19.74 -4.60 8.84
C CYS A 383 19.23 -5.81 9.62
N ALA A 384 18.42 -5.55 10.65
CA ALA A 384 17.62 -6.54 11.34
C ALA A 384 16.29 -6.70 10.59
N ILE A 385 16.02 -7.90 10.10
CA ILE A 385 14.84 -8.20 9.29
C ILE A 385 14.04 -9.27 10.01
N ASP A 386 12.89 -8.88 10.55
CA ASP A 386 12.02 -9.72 11.35
C ASP A 386 10.75 -10.03 10.55
N HIS A 387 10.54 -11.31 10.21
CA HIS A 387 9.38 -11.78 9.45
C HIS A 387 9.16 -11.00 8.12
N GLY A 388 10.26 -10.66 7.46
CA GLY A 388 10.28 -9.91 6.19
C GLY A 388 10.21 -8.39 6.31
N ARG A 389 10.14 -7.84 7.53
CA ARG A 389 10.11 -6.41 7.80
C ARG A 389 11.46 -5.93 8.32
N SER A 390 11.96 -4.82 7.81
CA SER A 390 13.10 -4.13 8.44
C SER A 390 12.65 -3.58 9.79
N VAL A 391 13.26 -4.03 10.88
CA VAL A 391 12.96 -3.54 12.25
C VAL A 391 14.07 -2.66 12.82
N ASP A 392 15.30 -2.78 12.31
CA ASP A 392 16.42 -1.88 12.62
C ASP A 392 17.44 -1.86 11.46
N THR A 393 18.24 -0.80 11.36
CA THR A 393 19.30 -0.62 10.36
C THR A 393 20.39 0.34 10.83
N THR A 394 21.66 0.05 10.54
CA THR A 394 22.77 0.77 11.20
C THR A 394 22.91 2.19 10.70
N MET A 395 22.59 2.42 9.41
CA MET A 395 22.63 3.77 8.85
C MET A 395 21.46 4.61 9.36
N GLY A 396 21.75 5.89 9.53
CA GLY A 396 20.90 6.86 10.22
C GLY A 396 20.01 7.66 9.29
N MET A 397 20.01 8.97 9.51
CA MET A 397 19.40 9.97 8.63
C MET A 397 20.20 10.08 7.34
N THR A 398 21.51 9.83 7.42
CA THR A 398 22.45 9.84 6.31
C THR A 398 23.20 8.51 6.23
N PRO A 399 23.83 8.20 5.08
CA PRO A 399 24.65 7.00 4.92
C PRO A 399 25.96 6.99 5.72
N THR A 400 26.21 7.98 6.58
CA THR A 400 27.46 8.12 7.36
C THR A 400 27.38 7.43 8.71
N ASP A 401 26.21 7.35 9.33
CA ASP A 401 26.02 6.74 10.65
C ASP A 401 26.16 5.20 10.60
N GLY A 402 26.43 4.58 11.74
CA GLY A 402 26.53 3.14 11.91
C GLY A 402 27.96 2.62 11.90
N LEU A 403 28.28 1.77 10.94
CA LEU A 403 29.57 1.09 10.87
C LEU A 403 30.71 2.03 10.47
N ILE A 404 31.93 1.69 10.89
CA ILE A 404 33.14 2.15 10.21
C ILE A 404 33.04 1.69 8.74
N MET A 405 33.35 2.56 7.78
CA MET A 405 33.28 2.23 6.35
C MET A 405 34.66 2.47 5.70
N PRO A 406 34.84 2.14 4.41
CA PRO A 406 36.05 2.47 3.64
C PRO A 406 36.59 3.89 3.86
N SER A 407 35.75 4.91 3.73
CA SER A 407 36.14 6.32 3.90
C SER A 407 35.26 7.13 4.85
N ARG A 408 34.17 6.53 5.36
CA ARG A 408 33.24 7.20 6.29
C ARG A 408 33.54 6.80 7.73
N SER A 409 33.33 7.74 8.66
CA SER A 409 33.63 7.53 10.08
C SER A 409 32.79 6.44 10.74
N GLY A 410 31.54 6.25 10.29
CA GLY A 410 30.54 5.58 11.09
C GLY A 410 30.04 6.46 12.23
N SER A 411 29.37 5.84 13.20
CA SER A 411 28.92 6.52 14.42
C SER A 411 30.09 7.11 15.21
N ILE A 412 29.96 8.38 15.58
CA ILE A 412 30.88 9.11 16.45
C ILE A 412 30.07 9.85 17.52
N ASP A 413 30.71 10.16 18.65
CA ASP A 413 30.11 11.03 19.67
C ASP A 413 29.85 12.43 19.07
N PRO A 414 28.62 12.97 19.09
CA PRO A 414 28.32 14.31 18.60
C PRO A 414 29.20 15.41 19.22
N ALA A 415 29.67 15.25 20.46
CA ALA A 415 30.56 16.21 21.12
C ALA A 415 31.94 16.29 20.46
N VAL A 416 32.39 15.24 19.74
CA VAL A 416 33.62 15.29 18.94
C VAL A 416 33.49 16.32 17.82
N MET A 417 32.32 16.44 17.19
CA MET A 417 32.10 17.42 16.13
C MET A 417 32.18 18.84 16.69
N ILE A 418 31.55 19.10 17.84
CA ILE A 418 31.62 20.39 18.54
C ILE A 418 33.08 20.71 18.91
N HIS A 419 33.81 19.73 19.44
CA HIS A 419 35.21 19.90 19.81
C HIS A 419 36.09 20.26 18.61
N LEU A 420 35.89 19.62 17.45
CA LEU A 420 36.63 19.93 16.22
C LEU A 420 36.31 21.34 15.70
N MET A 421 35.06 21.79 15.81
CA MET A 421 34.70 23.17 15.46
C MET A 421 35.40 24.17 16.38
N GLU A 422 35.33 23.96 17.70
CA GLU A 422 35.81 24.93 18.68
C GLU A 422 37.33 24.96 18.82
N GLN A 423 37.99 23.79 18.82
CA GLN A 423 39.42 23.68 19.08
C GLN A 423 40.27 23.64 17.81
N HIS A 424 39.70 23.15 16.71
CA HIS A 424 40.40 23.05 15.43
C HIS A 424 39.87 24.02 14.38
N ASN A 425 38.89 24.87 14.73
CA ASN A 425 38.28 25.88 13.84
C ASN A 425 37.77 25.29 12.52
N MET A 426 37.35 24.01 12.55
CA MET A 426 36.84 23.34 11.35
C MET A 426 35.46 23.89 10.98
N THR A 427 35.26 24.19 9.69
CA THR A 427 33.94 24.58 9.18
C THR A 427 33.03 23.35 9.00
N PRO A 428 31.70 23.54 8.91
CA PRO A 428 30.77 22.44 8.59
C PRO A 428 31.15 21.67 7.32
N GLU A 429 31.67 22.35 6.29
CA GLU A 429 32.10 21.73 5.05
C GLU A 429 33.35 20.87 5.26
N GLN A 430 34.34 21.36 6.02
CA GLN A 430 35.53 20.58 6.36
C GLN A 430 35.18 19.35 7.19
N LEU A 431 34.26 19.50 8.14
CA LEU A 431 33.73 18.38 8.92
C LEU A 431 32.98 17.36 8.06
N SER A 432 32.17 17.83 7.11
CA SER A 432 31.48 16.96 6.16
C SER A 432 32.46 16.14 5.31
N THR A 433 33.52 16.78 4.80
CA THR A 433 34.61 16.12 4.08
C THR A 433 35.30 15.09 4.98
N LEU A 434 35.64 15.47 6.22
CA LEU A 434 36.31 14.61 7.18
C LEU A 434 35.53 13.31 7.41
N ILE A 435 34.24 13.40 7.77
CA ILE A 435 33.43 12.23 8.15
C ILE A 435 33.00 11.38 6.95
N ASN A 436 32.97 11.93 5.73
CA ASN A 436 32.51 11.20 4.54
C ASN A 436 33.65 10.64 3.67
N THR A 437 34.84 11.25 3.68
CA THR A 437 35.89 10.95 2.69
C THR A 437 37.30 10.74 3.26
N GLU A 438 37.58 11.20 4.48
CA GLU A 438 38.92 11.15 5.10
C GLU A 438 38.97 10.28 6.36
N SER A 439 37.86 9.66 6.73
CA SER A 439 37.71 8.84 7.94
C SER A 439 37.70 7.34 7.61
N GLY A 440 37.18 6.51 8.51
CA GLY A 440 36.96 5.10 8.26
C GLY A 440 38.23 4.27 8.22
N LEU A 441 38.22 3.19 7.44
CA LEU A 441 39.38 2.34 7.19
C LEU A 441 40.57 3.15 6.66
N LYS A 442 40.33 4.07 5.72
CA LYS A 442 41.34 5.00 5.19
C LYS A 442 41.95 5.88 6.28
N GLY A 443 41.11 6.54 7.09
CA GLY A 443 41.59 7.42 8.16
C GLY A 443 42.40 6.68 9.23
N ILE A 444 41.92 5.50 9.66
CA ILE A 444 42.59 4.71 10.71
C ILE A 444 43.89 4.09 10.19
N SER A 445 43.87 3.47 9.00
CA SER A 445 45.05 2.82 8.42
C SER A 445 46.09 3.83 7.95
N GLY A 446 45.65 4.94 7.36
CA GLY A 446 46.49 5.89 6.63
C GLY A 446 47.00 5.36 5.28
N ILE A 447 46.38 4.29 4.75
CA ILE A 447 46.80 3.63 3.51
C ILE A 447 45.78 3.88 2.41
N SER A 448 44.62 3.25 2.53
CA SER A 448 43.64 3.12 1.45
C SER A 448 42.24 2.90 2.01
N ASN A 449 41.23 3.08 1.18
CA ASN A 449 39.85 2.73 1.46
C ASN A 449 39.50 1.28 1.04
N ASP A 450 40.38 0.59 0.32
CA ASP A 450 40.23 -0.80 -0.07
C ASP A 450 40.55 -1.75 1.11
N ILE A 451 39.64 -2.68 1.40
CA ILE A 451 39.83 -3.63 2.50
C ILE A 451 40.96 -4.63 2.20
N HIS A 452 41.16 -5.02 0.95
CA HIS A 452 42.14 -6.04 0.58
C HIS A 452 43.56 -5.49 0.70
N GLU A 453 43.78 -4.24 0.29
CA GLU A 453 45.06 -3.56 0.52
C GLU A 453 45.38 -3.42 2.03
N ILE A 454 44.34 -3.21 2.86
CA ILE A 454 44.50 -3.15 4.32
C ILE A 454 44.80 -4.55 4.90
N GLU A 455 44.15 -5.59 4.40
CA GLU A 455 44.40 -6.98 4.81
C GLU A 455 45.83 -7.41 4.49
N ASP A 456 46.29 -7.12 3.28
CA ASP A 456 47.66 -7.41 2.82
C ASP A 456 48.68 -6.67 3.70
N ALA A 457 48.51 -5.36 3.89
CA ALA A 457 49.39 -4.57 4.76
C ALA A 457 49.37 -5.06 6.22
N ALA A 458 48.22 -5.51 6.73
CA ALA A 458 48.11 -6.09 8.06
C ALA A 458 48.85 -7.42 8.17
N ALA A 459 48.80 -8.27 7.14
CA ALA A 459 49.54 -9.54 7.06
C ALA A 459 51.06 -9.31 7.02
N GLU A 460 51.52 -8.21 6.42
CA GLU A 460 52.92 -7.75 6.44
C GLU A 460 53.34 -7.09 7.77
N GLY A 461 52.44 -6.99 8.74
CA GLY A 461 52.73 -6.47 10.08
C GLY A 461 52.49 -4.97 10.25
N HIS A 462 51.83 -4.29 9.30
CA HIS A 462 51.51 -2.87 9.45
C HIS A 462 50.48 -2.64 10.57
N HIS A 463 50.94 -2.04 11.67
CA HIS A 463 50.16 -1.92 12.90
C HIS A 463 48.80 -1.21 12.73
N ARG A 464 48.79 -0.07 12.01
CA ARG A 464 47.54 0.69 11.79
C ARG A 464 46.56 -0.01 10.85
N ALA A 465 47.06 -0.83 9.92
CA ALA A 465 46.20 -1.61 9.02
C ALA A 465 45.48 -2.71 9.82
N LEU A 466 46.23 -3.43 10.66
CA LEU A 466 45.66 -4.42 11.59
C LEU A 466 44.63 -3.79 12.54
N LEU A 467 44.91 -2.58 13.05
CA LEU A 467 43.99 -1.85 13.92
C LEU A 467 42.70 -1.45 13.16
N ALA A 468 42.82 -0.91 11.95
CA ALA A 468 41.67 -0.51 11.13
C ALA A 468 40.77 -1.71 10.82
N HIS A 469 41.35 -2.82 10.36
CA HIS A 469 40.62 -4.05 10.07
C HIS A 469 39.90 -4.61 11.31
N LYS A 470 40.60 -4.69 12.46
CA LYS A 470 39.98 -5.15 13.71
C LYS A 470 38.87 -4.23 14.20
N ALA A 471 39.05 -2.90 14.08
CA ALA A 471 38.04 -1.94 14.48
C ALA A 471 36.76 -2.07 13.64
N PHE A 472 36.91 -2.25 12.33
CA PHE A 472 35.79 -2.51 11.42
C PHE A 472 35.05 -3.80 11.78
N CYS A 473 35.74 -4.94 11.86
CA CYS A 473 35.12 -6.23 12.19
C CYS A 473 34.47 -6.23 13.58
N TYR A 474 35.08 -5.53 14.54
CA TYR A 474 34.50 -5.36 15.88
C TYR A 474 33.14 -4.63 15.82
N GLN A 475 33.01 -3.56 15.03
CA GLN A 475 31.73 -2.87 14.86
C GLN A 475 30.70 -3.75 14.16
N VAL A 476 31.08 -4.50 13.13
CA VAL A 476 30.19 -5.46 12.47
C VAL A 476 29.67 -6.47 13.50
N ARG A 477 30.57 -7.16 14.22
CA ARG A 477 30.20 -8.14 15.26
C ARG A 477 29.30 -7.56 16.35
N LYS A 478 29.62 -6.36 16.85
CA LYS A 478 28.83 -5.68 17.89
C LYS A 478 27.40 -5.43 17.42
N ASN A 479 27.22 -4.99 16.17
CA ASN A 479 25.90 -4.71 15.61
C ASN A 479 25.12 -6.00 15.27
N ILE A 480 25.79 -7.08 14.86
CA ILE A 480 25.15 -8.41 14.75
C ILE A 480 24.51 -8.77 16.09
N GLY A 481 25.28 -8.72 17.19
CA GLY A 481 24.75 -9.03 18.52
C GLY A 481 23.62 -8.09 18.97
N ALA A 482 23.69 -6.80 18.63
CA ALA A 482 22.61 -5.85 18.90
C ALA A 482 21.31 -6.21 18.16
N TYR A 483 21.41 -6.68 16.92
CA TYR A 483 20.24 -7.02 16.10
C TYR A 483 19.64 -8.38 16.43
N VAL A 484 20.45 -9.35 16.85
CA VAL A 484 19.94 -10.56 17.51
C VAL A 484 19.13 -10.19 18.76
N ALA A 485 19.63 -9.25 19.57
CA ALA A 485 18.91 -8.79 20.75
C ALA A 485 17.63 -8.00 20.41
N ALA A 486 17.62 -7.24 19.32
CA ALA A 486 16.45 -6.46 18.88
C ALA A 486 15.29 -7.37 18.42
N MET A 487 15.59 -8.49 17.75
CA MET A 487 14.58 -9.45 17.27
C MET A 487 14.23 -10.51 18.31
N GLY A 488 15.14 -10.81 19.24
CA GLY A 488 14.97 -11.90 20.22
C GLY A 488 15.45 -13.27 19.73
N GLY A 489 16.00 -13.32 18.51
CA GLY A 489 16.50 -14.52 17.85
C GLY A 489 17.18 -14.21 16.53
N ILE A 490 17.63 -15.27 15.84
CA ILE A 490 18.20 -15.21 14.49
C ILE A 490 18.14 -16.61 13.86
N ASP A 491 17.65 -16.68 12.62
CA ASP A 491 17.71 -17.87 11.77
C ASP A 491 18.87 -17.79 10.76
N VAL A 492 19.14 -16.58 10.25
CA VAL A 492 20.12 -16.36 9.16
C VAL A 492 21.00 -15.15 9.44
N LEU A 493 22.32 -15.34 9.29
CA LEU A 493 23.29 -14.26 9.16
C LEU A 493 23.78 -14.23 7.71
N ALA A 494 23.44 -13.19 6.96
CA ALA A 494 23.78 -13.08 5.55
C ALA A 494 24.81 -11.98 5.31
N PHE A 495 25.89 -12.28 4.58
CA PHE A 495 26.88 -11.33 4.09
C PHE A 495 26.65 -11.05 2.61
N THR A 496 26.74 -9.79 2.21
CA THR A 496 26.58 -9.33 0.84
C THR A 496 27.41 -8.06 0.61
N GLY A 497 27.50 -7.60 -0.63
CA GLY A 497 28.32 -6.45 -1.02
C GLY A 497 29.80 -6.85 -1.12
N ASP A 498 30.57 -6.08 -1.88
CA ASP A 498 31.94 -6.42 -2.29
C ASP A 498 32.79 -7.00 -1.16
N ILE A 499 32.95 -6.29 -0.03
CA ILE A 499 33.70 -6.75 1.14
C ILE A 499 33.08 -8.02 1.76
N GLY A 500 31.76 -8.07 1.87
CA GLY A 500 31.02 -9.20 2.42
C GLY A 500 31.17 -10.48 1.58
N GLU A 501 31.33 -10.33 0.26
CA GLU A 501 31.50 -11.41 -0.70
C GLU A 501 32.95 -11.89 -0.79
N THR A 502 33.90 -10.96 -0.81
CA THR A 502 35.31 -11.27 -1.13
C THR A 502 36.19 -11.49 0.09
N SER A 503 35.93 -10.82 1.21
CA SER A 503 36.78 -10.95 2.41
C SER A 503 36.31 -12.07 3.35
N ALA A 504 36.96 -13.23 3.22
CA ALA A 504 36.81 -14.33 4.17
C ALA A 504 37.22 -13.93 5.61
N THR A 505 38.23 -13.08 5.74
CA THR A 505 38.74 -12.65 7.06
C THR A 505 37.74 -11.77 7.79
N VAL A 506 37.09 -10.82 7.09
CA VAL A 506 36.03 -9.99 7.67
C VAL A 506 34.89 -10.87 8.17
N ARG A 507 34.42 -11.84 7.37
CA ARG A 507 33.36 -12.78 7.79
C ARG A 507 33.76 -13.59 9.02
N SER A 508 34.99 -14.11 9.05
CA SER A 508 35.54 -14.84 10.19
C SER A 508 35.56 -14.00 11.47
N LEU A 509 36.15 -12.80 11.42
CA LEU A 509 36.26 -11.90 12.58
C LEU A 509 34.91 -11.34 13.02
N ALA A 510 33.98 -11.13 12.10
CA ALA A 510 32.61 -10.72 12.41
C ALA A 510 31.83 -11.81 13.18
N CYS A 511 32.02 -13.09 12.82
CA CYS A 511 31.37 -14.22 13.48
C CYS A 511 32.05 -14.67 14.77
N GLN A 512 33.34 -14.35 14.95
CA GLN A 512 34.14 -14.83 16.07
C GLN A 512 33.52 -14.53 17.44
N GLY A 513 33.31 -15.56 18.25
CA GLY A 513 32.77 -15.42 19.61
C GLY A 513 31.25 -15.32 19.67
N LEU A 514 30.53 -15.49 18.57
CA LEU A 514 29.06 -15.50 18.52
C LEU A 514 28.47 -16.92 18.61
N GLU A 515 29.26 -17.94 18.92
CA GLU A 515 28.81 -19.35 18.98
C GLU A 515 27.74 -19.56 20.07
N PHE A 516 27.77 -18.76 21.13
CA PHE A 516 26.74 -18.80 22.19
C PHE A 516 25.37 -18.31 21.71
N MET A 517 25.32 -17.56 20.60
CA MET A 517 24.09 -17.17 19.90
C MET A 517 23.70 -18.18 18.81
N GLY A 518 24.40 -19.31 18.70
CA GLY A 518 24.17 -20.32 17.66
C GLY A 518 24.80 -20.00 16.30
N ILE A 519 25.63 -18.96 16.19
CA ILE A 519 26.32 -18.59 14.96
C ILE A 519 27.66 -19.33 14.89
N LYS A 520 27.72 -20.42 14.12
CA LYS A 520 28.94 -21.21 13.94
C LYS A 520 29.40 -21.20 12.50
N LEU A 521 30.53 -20.54 12.25
CA LEU A 521 31.15 -20.48 10.93
C LEU A 521 31.97 -21.74 10.64
N ASP A 522 31.83 -22.27 9.42
CA ASP A 522 32.77 -23.24 8.88
C ASP A 522 33.92 -22.49 8.22
N GLU A 523 35.05 -22.46 8.92
CA GLU A 523 36.27 -21.76 8.50
C GLU A 523 36.85 -22.30 7.19
N GLU A 524 36.64 -23.57 6.86
CA GLU A 524 37.12 -24.14 5.60
C GLU A 524 36.23 -23.72 4.43
N LYS A 525 34.90 -23.85 4.58
CA LYS A 525 33.93 -23.36 3.58
C LYS A 525 34.11 -21.86 3.32
N ASN A 526 34.33 -21.09 4.39
CA ASN A 526 34.51 -19.64 4.31
C ASN A 526 35.76 -19.23 3.52
N ARG A 527 36.91 -19.87 3.78
CA ARG A 527 38.17 -19.56 3.07
C ARG A 527 38.18 -20.04 1.63
N ASN A 528 37.51 -21.14 1.34
CA ASN A 528 37.55 -21.80 0.02
C ASN A 528 36.37 -21.42 -0.89
N LEU A 529 35.63 -20.34 -0.57
CA LEU A 529 34.41 -19.93 -1.27
C LEU A 529 34.60 -19.70 -2.78
N GLY A 530 35.78 -19.22 -3.20
CA GLY A 530 36.06 -18.92 -4.61
C GLY A 530 35.18 -17.79 -5.18
N LYS A 531 35.02 -17.75 -6.51
CA LYS A 531 34.13 -16.79 -7.17
C LYS A 531 32.67 -17.20 -6.94
N LEU A 532 31.88 -16.30 -6.36
CA LEU A 532 30.47 -16.54 -6.06
C LEU A 532 29.63 -16.53 -7.34
N GLY A 533 28.70 -17.48 -7.46
CA GLY A 533 27.71 -17.51 -8.54
C GLY A 533 26.43 -16.75 -8.18
N ASN A 534 25.76 -17.20 -7.11
CA ASN A 534 24.53 -16.57 -6.61
C ASN A 534 24.53 -16.50 -5.08
N TYR A 535 24.80 -17.63 -4.43
CA TYR A 535 24.98 -17.68 -2.98
C TYR A 535 25.89 -18.85 -2.58
N ALA A 536 26.31 -18.86 -1.32
CA ALA A 536 26.92 -20.00 -0.66
C ALA A 536 26.57 -20.07 0.82
N VAL A 537 26.47 -21.28 1.35
CA VAL A 537 26.31 -21.54 2.79
C VAL A 537 27.69 -21.81 3.38
N ILE A 538 28.08 -20.99 4.36
CA ILE A 538 29.39 -21.08 5.03
C ILE A 538 29.26 -21.39 6.52
N SER A 539 28.07 -21.73 7.02
CA SER A 539 27.90 -22.25 8.38
C SER A 539 28.40 -23.68 8.54
N ALA A 540 28.81 -24.02 9.75
CA ALA A 540 29.06 -25.40 10.15
C ALA A 540 27.76 -26.21 10.08
N ASP A 541 27.87 -27.52 9.82
CA ASP A 541 26.72 -28.40 9.64
C ASP A 541 25.85 -28.51 10.92
N ASP A 542 26.45 -28.26 12.10
CA ASP A 542 25.79 -28.24 13.40
C ASP A 542 25.45 -26.82 13.90
N SER A 543 25.52 -25.82 13.02
CA SER A 543 25.15 -24.44 13.33
C SER A 543 23.62 -24.29 13.39
N PRO A 544 23.03 -23.84 14.51
CA PRO A 544 21.61 -23.48 14.55
C PRO A 544 21.25 -22.35 13.58
N VAL A 545 22.17 -21.40 13.37
CA VAL A 545 22.01 -20.26 12.47
C VAL A 545 22.66 -20.58 11.13
N THR A 546 21.95 -20.35 10.03
CA THR A 546 22.54 -20.47 8.69
C THR A 546 23.37 -19.22 8.38
N ILE A 547 24.62 -19.39 7.96
CA ILE A 547 25.47 -18.27 7.54
C ILE A 547 25.58 -18.30 6.01
N LEU A 548 25.12 -17.24 5.37
CA LEU A 548 25.06 -17.12 3.91
C LEU A 548 26.02 -16.05 3.41
N VAL A 549 26.59 -16.27 2.23
CA VAL A 549 27.15 -15.21 1.38
C VAL A 549 26.26 -15.13 0.14
N VAL A 550 25.73 -13.95 -0.15
CA VAL A 550 24.84 -13.70 -1.28
C VAL A 550 25.52 -12.72 -2.22
N ALA A 551 25.51 -13.02 -3.52
CA ALA A 551 26.07 -12.14 -4.53
C ALA A 551 25.23 -10.87 -4.67
N ASN A 552 25.87 -9.71 -4.67
CA ASN A 552 25.21 -8.42 -4.82
C ASN A 552 25.48 -7.83 -6.20
N ASP A 553 24.41 -7.45 -6.88
CA ASP A 553 24.45 -6.67 -8.11
C ASP A 553 23.44 -5.54 -7.98
N ASP A 554 23.89 -4.38 -7.48
CA ASP A 554 23.01 -3.26 -7.12
C ASP A 554 22.16 -2.81 -8.32
N GLU A 555 22.74 -2.75 -9.51
CA GLU A 555 22.00 -2.39 -10.71
C GLU A 555 20.94 -3.46 -11.06
N ARG A 556 21.27 -4.75 -10.96
CA ARG A 556 20.28 -5.83 -11.21
C ARG A 556 19.12 -5.76 -10.23
N LEU A 557 19.38 -5.40 -8.97
CA LEU A 557 18.33 -5.24 -7.97
C LEU A 557 17.39 -4.07 -8.28
N VAL A 558 17.91 -2.99 -8.86
CA VAL A 558 17.08 -1.87 -9.35
C VAL A 558 16.25 -2.30 -10.56
N ALA A 559 16.79 -3.10 -11.49
CA ALA A 559 16.01 -3.68 -12.59
C ALA A 559 14.86 -4.55 -12.05
N TRP A 560 15.16 -5.39 -11.07
CA TRP A 560 14.20 -6.27 -10.41
C TRP A 560 13.06 -5.49 -9.73
N GLU A 561 13.39 -4.46 -8.94
CA GLU A 561 12.38 -3.57 -8.35
C GLU A 561 11.54 -2.84 -9.39
N SER A 562 12.16 -2.46 -10.52
CA SER A 562 11.49 -1.73 -11.60
C SER A 562 10.40 -2.55 -12.27
N LEU A 563 10.68 -3.82 -12.59
CA LEU A 563 9.68 -4.72 -13.16
C LEU A 563 8.46 -4.87 -12.25
N ARG A 564 8.70 -5.08 -10.95
CA ARG A 564 7.63 -5.26 -9.95
C ARG A 564 6.81 -3.99 -9.75
N ALA A 565 7.45 -2.82 -9.79
CA ALA A 565 6.75 -1.55 -9.72
C ALA A 565 5.86 -1.33 -10.94
N ILE A 566 6.33 -1.68 -12.13
CA ILE A 566 5.56 -1.59 -13.38
C ILE A 566 4.38 -2.56 -13.36
N GLU A 567 4.59 -3.83 -12.99
CA GLU A 567 3.53 -4.83 -12.90
C GLU A 567 2.44 -4.41 -11.92
N ARG A 568 2.83 -3.99 -10.71
CA ARG A 568 1.91 -3.47 -9.70
C ARG A 568 1.15 -2.23 -10.20
N ASN A 569 1.83 -1.30 -10.88
CA ASN A 569 1.19 -0.13 -11.45
C ASN A 569 0.19 -0.50 -12.56
N LYS A 570 0.52 -1.49 -13.40
CA LYS A 570 -0.39 -2.01 -14.43
C LYS A 570 -1.64 -2.61 -13.79
N LEU A 571 -1.49 -3.44 -12.75
CA LEU A 571 -2.63 -3.99 -12.00
C LEU A 571 -3.50 -2.90 -11.37
N LEU A 572 -2.90 -1.85 -10.81
CA LEU A 572 -3.63 -0.70 -10.25
C LEU A 572 -4.39 0.07 -11.33
N LEU A 573 -3.76 0.30 -12.49
CA LEU A 573 -4.39 0.97 -13.62
C LEU A 573 -5.50 0.11 -14.25
N GLU A 574 -5.31 -1.20 -14.39
CA GLU A 574 -6.33 -2.14 -14.86
C GLU A 574 -7.52 -2.21 -13.90
N ALA A 575 -7.26 -2.22 -12.58
CA ALA A 575 -8.29 -2.13 -11.57
C ALA A 575 -9.05 -0.79 -11.59
N GLN A 576 -8.42 0.29 -12.04
CA GLN A 576 -9.04 1.60 -12.26
C GLN A 576 -9.72 1.73 -13.63
N ALA A 577 -9.30 0.96 -14.63
CA ALA A 577 -9.74 1.04 -16.02
C ALA A 577 -10.96 0.17 -16.36
N GLU A 578 -11.40 -0.73 -15.46
CA GLU A 578 -12.76 -1.28 -15.55
C GLU A 578 -13.78 -0.17 -15.25
N GLU A 579 -14.22 0.56 -16.30
CA GLU A 579 -15.32 1.53 -16.21
C GLU A 579 -16.54 0.87 -15.54
N THR A 580 -16.94 1.38 -14.38
CA THR A 580 -18.21 0.98 -13.75
C THR A 580 -19.34 1.20 -14.76
N PRO A 581 -20.07 0.14 -15.17
CA PRO A 581 -21.11 0.30 -16.18
C PRO A 581 -22.19 1.28 -15.68
N ALA A 582 -22.75 2.09 -16.58
CA ALA A 582 -23.79 3.04 -16.21
C ALA A 582 -25.16 2.36 -16.03
N ILE A 583 -25.95 2.84 -15.08
CA ILE A 583 -27.32 2.39 -14.78
C ILE A 583 -28.29 3.50 -15.20
N PRO A 584 -29.25 3.25 -16.10
CA PRO A 584 -30.26 4.26 -16.44
C PRO A 584 -31.19 4.53 -15.26
N VAL A 585 -31.46 5.80 -14.99
CA VAL A 585 -32.35 6.28 -13.93
C VAL A 585 -33.76 6.48 -14.48
N GLU A 586 -34.77 5.96 -13.78
CA GLU A 586 -36.18 6.07 -14.10
C GLU A 586 -36.96 6.66 -12.93
N ILE A 587 -37.65 7.77 -13.19
CA ILE A 587 -38.49 8.43 -12.18
C ILE A 587 -39.88 7.80 -12.20
N SER A 588 -40.27 7.24 -11.06
CA SER A 588 -41.54 6.55 -10.88
C SER A 588 -42.58 7.53 -10.32
N ALA A 589 -43.62 7.79 -11.10
CA ALA A 589 -44.77 8.56 -10.65
C ALA A 589 -45.63 7.75 -9.66
N HIS A 590 -46.43 8.44 -8.85
CA HIS A 590 -47.43 7.79 -8.00
C HIS A 590 -48.35 6.89 -8.84
N HIS A 591 -48.65 5.71 -8.32
CA HIS A 591 -49.46 4.73 -9.05
C HIS A 591 -50.10 3.72 -8.11
N VAL A 592 -51.04 2.94 -8.65
CA VAL A 592 -51.75 1.88 -7.92
C VAL A 592 -51.62 0.57 -8.65
N HIS A 593 -51.29 -0.49 -7.90
CA HIS A 593 -51.50 -1.86 -8.32
C HIS A 593 -52.76 -2.40 -7.64
N LEU A 594 -53.69 -2.95 -8.41
CA LEU A 594 -54.98 -3.42 -7.89
C LEU A 594 -55.05 -4.93 -7.82
N SER A 595 -55.75 -5.42 -6.80
CA SER A 595 -56.29 -6.78 -6.78
C SER A 595 -57.48 -6.89 -7.73
N GLN A 596 -57.77 -8.08 -8.27
CA GLN A 596 -58.93 -8.27 -9.14
C GLN A 596 -60.25 -7.89 -8.44
N ALA A 597 -60.37 -8.17 -7.14
CA ALA A 597 -61.55 -7.80 -6.37
C ALA A 597 -61.73 -6.27 -6.30
N ASP A 598 -60.64 -5.52 -6.12
CA ASP A 598 -60.69 -4.06 -6.10
C ASP A 598 -60.91 -3.47 -7.49
N VAL A 599 -60.40 -4.10 -8.56
CA VAL A 599 -60.74 -3.72 -9.94
C VAL A 599 -62.24 -3.77 -10.14
N GLU A 600 -62.89 -4.86 -9.69
CA GLU A 600 -64.34 -5.00 -9.84
C GLU A 600 -65.13 -4.02 -8.98
N ALA A 601 -64.66 -3.73 -7.76
CA ALA A 601 -65.28 -2.73 -6.89
C ALA A 601 -65.19 -1.30 -7.47
N LEU A 602 -64.09 -0.98 -8.15
CA LEU A 602 -63.79 0.37 -8.65
C LEU A 602 -64.33 0.63 -10.06
N PHE A 603 -64.39 -0.41 -10.91
CA PHE A 603 -64.70 -0.30 -12.34
C PHE A 603 -65.91 -1.14 -12.80
N GLY A 604 -66.40 -2.06 -11.96
CA GLY A 604 -67.61 -2.85 -12.20
C GLY A 604 -67.35 -4.36 -12.21
N PRO A 605 -68.39 -5.19 -11.91
CA PRO A 605 -68.25 -6.64 -11.86
C PRO A 605 -67.67 -7.24 -13.15
N GLY A 606 -66.65 -8.09 -13.01
CA GLY A 606 -65.97 -8.75 -14.13
C GLY A 606 -65.01 -7.86 -14.96
N HIS A 607 -64.77 -6.60 -14.57
CA HIS A 607 -63.87 -5.71 -15.30
C HIS A 607 -62.43 -6.24 -15.33
N GLN A 608 -61.76 -6.08 -16.48
CA GLN A 608 -60.35 -6.41 -16.68
C GLN A 608 -59.57 -5.14 -17.00
N LEU A 609 -58.37 -5.00 -16.46
CA LEU A 609 -57.53 -3.82 -16.71
C LEU A 609 -57.20 -3.69 -18.20
N THR A 610 -57.32 -2.47 -18.73
CA THR A 610 -57.10 -2.19 -20.16
C THR A 610 -55.68 -1.68 -20.37
N PRO A 611 -54.79 -2.43 -21.06
CA PRO A 611 -53.42 -1.97 -21.32
C PRO A 611 -53.40 -0.72 -22.20
N LYS A 612 -52.62 0.29 -21.80
CA LYS A 612 -52.43 1.54 -22.54
C LYS A 612 -51.04 1.66 -23.14
N SER A 613 -50.00 1.38 -22.34
CA SER A 613 -48.60 1.45 -22.78
C SER A 613 -47.73 0.52 -21.94
N GLU A 614 -46.76 -0.13 -22.56
CA GLU A 614 -45.76 -0.93 -21.86
C GLU A 614 -44.86 -0.06 -20.98
N LEU A 615 -44.40 -0.62 -19.86
CA LEU A 615 -43.38 -0.03 -19.01
C LEU A 615 -42.00 -0.61 -19.34
N SER A 616 -40.96 0.00 -18.78
CA SER A 616 -39.56 -0.42 -18.97
C SER A 616 -39.29 -1.85 -18.52
N GLN A 617 -39.99 -2.30 -17.47
CA GLN A 617 -39.89 -3.66 -16.94
C GLN A 617 -40.80 -4.61 -17.75
N PRO A 618 -40.24 -5.71 -18.30
CA PRO A 618 -40.99 -6.66 -19.12
C PRO A 618 -42.27 -7.17 -18.45
N GLY A 619 -43.37 -7.16 -19.19
CA GLY A 619 -44.67 -7.69 -18.74
C GLY A 619 -45.49 -6.76 -17.84
N GLN A 620 -45.01 -5.54 -17.55
CA GLN A 620 -45.78 -4.51 -16.86
C GLN A 620 -46.28 -3.44 -17.84
N PHE A 621 -47.48 -2.91 -17.58
CA PHE A 621 -48.09 -1.90 -18.44
C PHE A 621 -48.89 -0.89 -17.62
N ALA A 622 -48.87 0.37 -18.06
CA ALA A 622 -49.82 1.36 -17.58
C ALA A 622 -51.19 1.07 -18.19
N CYS A 623 -52.24 1.20 -17.39
CA CYS A 623 -53.61 0.93 -17.83
C CYS A 623 -54.34 2.23 -18.22
N GLU A 624 -55.44 2.15 -18.95
CA GLU A 624 -56.30 3.31 -19.22
C GLU A 624 -56.97 3.84 -17.95
N GLU A 625 -57.21 2.94 -17.00
CA GLU A 625 -57.83 3.17 -15.71
C GLU A 625 -57.04 4.12 -14.80
N GLN A 626 -57.78 4.94 -14.06
CA GLN A 626 -57.27 5.82 -13.03
C GLN A 626 -58.21 5.83 -11.84
N VAL A 627 -57.67 6.04 -10.64
CA VAL A 627 -58.42 6.10 -9.38
C VAL A 627 -58.13 7.41 -8.65
N HIS A 628 -59.01 7.80 -7.73
CA HIS A 628 -58.75 8.86 -6.77
C HIS A 628 -58.32 8.23 -5.44
N LEU A 629 -57.25 8.75 -4.84
CA LEU A 629 -56.80 8.41 -3.49
C LEU A 629 -57.43 9.40 -2.51
N VAL A 630 -58.11 8.90 -1.48
CA VAL A 630 -58.78 9.72 -0.46
C VAL A 630 -58.29 9.32 0.92
N GLY A 631 -57.60 10.26 1.60
CA GLY A 631 -57.10 10.11 2.95
C GLY A 631 -57.77 11.08 3.94
N PRO A 632 -57.45 10.98 5.24
CA PRO A 632 -58.10 11.77 6.29
C PRO A 632 -58.04 13.30 6.14
N LYS A 633 -57.01 13.83 5.45
CA LYS A 633 -56.84 15.28 5.25
C LYS A 633 -57.21 15.77 3.85
N GLY A 634 -57.32 14.89 2.87
CA GLY A 634 -57.50 15.33 1.49
C GLY A 634 -57.41 14.21 0.46
N ARG A 635 -57.30 14.62 -0.82
CA ARG A 635 -57.39 13.72 -1.97
C ARG A 635 -56.31 13.95 -3.02
N ILE A 636 -55.92 12.89 -3.71
CA ILE A 636 -55.10 12.92 -4.93
C ILE A 636 -55.90 12.31 -6.06
N ALA A 637 -56.07 13.07 -7.14
CA ALA A 637 -56.98 12.68 -8.21
C ALA A 637 -56.24 12.05 -9.39
N LYS A 638 -56.87 11.07 -10.04
CA LYS A 638 -56.44 10.49 -11.31
C LYS A 638 -55.07 9.79 -11.24
N VAL A 639 -54.83 9.05 -10.16
CA VAL A 639 -53.65 8.20 -10.00
C VAL A 639 -53.76 7.00 -10.95
N ARG A 640 -52.69 6.73 -11.70
CA ARG A 640 -52.64 5.71 -12.75
C ARG A 640 -52.66 4.30 -12.14
N VAL A 641 -53.42 3.39 -12.76
CA VAL A 641 -53.36 1.96 -12.44
C VAL A 641 -52.30 1.28 -13.30
N LEU A 642 -51.49 0.40 -12.70
CA LEU A 642 -50.51 -0.43 -13.38
C LEU A 642 -50.91 -1.91 -13.34
N GLY A 643 -50.83 -2.55 -14.50
CA GLY A 643 -51.09 -3.98 -14.70
C GLY A 643 -49.80 -4.81 -14.78
N PRO A 644 -49.91 -6.14 -14.62
CA PRO A 644 -51.14 -6.90 -14.37
C PRO A 644 -51.68 -6.73 -12.94
N THR A 645 -52.88 -7.26 -12.68
CA THR A 645 -53.45 -7.30 -11.32
C THR A 645 -52.55 -8.08 -10.36
N ARG A 646 -52.53 -7.67 -9.09
CA ARG A 646 -51.75 -8.32 -8.02
C ARG A 646 -52.67 -9.10 -7.08
N LYS A 647 -52.08 -9.86 -6.14
CA LYS A 647 -52.84 -10.57 -5.10
C LYS A 647 -53.49 -9.62 -4.09
N GLU A 648 -52.79 -8.55 -3.75
CA GLU A 648 -53.23 -7.50 -2.83
C GLU A 648 -53.05 -6.14 -3.50
N THR A 649 -53.91 -5.18 -3.16
CA THR A 649 -53.84 -3.81 -3.66
C THR A 649 -52.73 -3.05 -2.93
N GLN A 650 -51.96 -2.27 -3.70
CA GLN A 650 -50.86 -1.46 -3.19
C GLN A 650 -50.90 -0.08 -3.85
N VAL A 651 -50.67 0.95 -3.03
CA VAL A 651 -50.62 2.35 -3.45
C VAL A 651 -49.24 2.91 -3.16
N GLU A 652 -48.55 3.37 -4.19
CA GLU A 652 -47.26 4.06 -4.06
C GLU A 652 -47.47 5.57 -4.21
N ILE A 653 -47.12 6.33 -3.17
CA ILE A 653 -47.20 7.81 -3.16
C ILE A 653 -45.83 8.45 -2.90
N ALA A 654 -45.67 9.70 -3.31
CA ALA A 654 -44.49 10.49 -2.98
C ALA A 654 -44.51 10.95 -1.50
N MET A 655 -43.34 11.26 -0.94
CA MET A 655 -43.22 11.68 0.47
C MET A 655 -43.99 12.98 0.77
N THR A 656 -44.06 13.91 -0.18
CA THR A 656 -44.83 15.16 -0.03
C THR A 656 -46.35 14.92 -0.03
N GLU A 657 -46.81 13.85 -0.67
CA GLU A 657 -48.24 13.50 -0.80
C GLU A 657 -48.85 13.01 0.50
N GLN A 658 -48.03 12.48 1.40
CA GLN A 658 -48.43 12.04 2.75
C GLN A 658 -49.11 13.18 3.53
N PHE A 659 -48.64 14.42 3.39
CA PHE A 659 -49.21 15.58 4.07
C PHE A 659 -50.57 15.96 3.52
N LYS A 660 -50.75 15.81 2.21
CA LYS A 660 -51.99 16.12 1.49
C LYS A 660 -53.08 15.10 1.80
N LEU A 661 -52.72 13.82 1.85
CA LEU A 661 -53.64 12.74 2.19
C LEU A 661 -53.87 12.63 3.70
N GLY A 662 -52.91 13.05 4.53
CA GLY A 662 -53.00 12.95 5.98
C GLY A 662 -52.72 11.55 6.52
N ILE A 663 -51.85 10.82 5.83
CA ILE A 663 -51.39 9.48 6.21
C ILE A 663 -49.87 9.51 6.33
N GLN A 664 -49.29 8.64 7.15
CA GLN A 664 -47.84 8.50 7.33
C GLN A 664 -47.41 7.10 6.90
N PRO A 665 -47.25 6.86 5.58
CA PRO A 665 -46.81 5.56 5.10
C PRO A 665 -45.30 5.36 5.37
N PRO A 666 -44.87 4.13 5.66
CA PRO A 666 -43.45 3.83 5.75
C PRO A 666 -42.81 3.72 4.36
N ILE A 667 -41.48 3.88 4.31
CA ILE A 667 -40.68 3.51 3.13
C ILE A 667 -40.56 1.99 3.08
N ARG A 668 -40.96 1.38 1.96
CA ARG A 668 -41.02 -0.08 1.77
C ARG A 668 -40.67 -0.49 0.35
N GLN A 669 -40.21 -1.72 0.19
CA GLN A 669 -40.10 -2.35 -1.13
C GLN A 669 -41.51 -2.65 -1.68
N SER A 670 -41.67 -2.52 -2.99
CA SER A 670 -42.94 -2.88 -3.65
C SER A 670 -43.26 -4.36 -3.38
N GLY A 671 -44.43 -4.61 -2.80
CA GLY A 671 -44.87 -5.93 -2.32
C GLY A 671 -44.78 -6.15 -0.80
N ASP A 672 -44.05 -5.32 -0.05
CA ASP A 672 -44.00 -5.39 1.42
C ASP A 672 -45.07 -4.47 2.04
N LEU A 673 -46.25 -5.06 2.31
CA LEU A 673 -47.40 -4.34 2.83
C LEU A 673 -47.51 -4.40 4.36
N ALA A 674 -46.53 -5.01 5.06
CA ALA A 674 -46.63 -5.23 6.50
C ALA A 674 -46.51 -3.91 7.29
N GLY A 675 -47.47 -3.68 8.18
CA GLY A 675 -47.51 -2.48 9.05
C GLY A 675 -47.74 -1.17 8.28
N THR A 676 -48.24 -1.25 7.04
CA THR A 676 -48.54 -0.08 6.21
C THR A 676 -49.96 0.44 6.48
N PRO A 677 -50.21 1.76 6.39
CA PRO A 677 -51.56 2.30 6.56
C PRO A 677 -52.45 1.99 5.35
N GLY A 678 -53.75 2.03 5.59
CA GLY A 678 -54.80 1.94 4.58
C GLY A 678 -55.16 3.28 3.92
N ILE A 679 -56.00 3.22 2.89
CA ILE A 679 -56.58 4.40 2.21
C ILE A 679 -57.88 4.04 1.48
N THR A 680 -58.72 5.03 1.20
CA THR A 680 -59.88 4.87 0.33
C THR A 680 -59.50 5.15 -1.12
N LEU A 681 -59.91 4.25 -2.01
CA LEU A 681 -59.80 4.35 -3.46
C LEU A 681 -61.18 4.61 -4.06
N GLU A 682 -61.31 5.58 -4.96
CA GLU A 682 -62.54 5.87 -5.69
C GLU A 682 -62.32 5.72 -7.20
N GLY A 683 -63.16 4.90 -7.83
CA GLY A 683 -63.23 4.70 -9.27
C GLY A 683 -64.55 5.21 -9.84
N PRO A 684 -64.75 5.10 -11.17
CA PRO A 684 -65.97 5.56 -11.83
C PRO A 684 -67.22 4.75 -11.46
N TYR A 685 -67.06 3.48 -11.05
CA TYR A 685 -68.18 2.61 -10.68
C TYR A 685 -68.50 2.65 -9.18
N GLY A 686 -67.46 2.73 -8.34
CA GLY A 686 -67.61 2.65 -6.89
C GLY A 686 -66.33 3.01 -6.14
N SER A 687 -66.31 2.74 -4.83
CA SER A 687 -65.17 2.96 -3.96
C SER A 687 -64.87 1.73 -3.10
N THR A 688 -63.61 1.58 -2.72
CA THR A 688 -63.13 0.53 -1.80
C THR A 688 -62.16 1.15 -0.80
N THR A 689 -62.11 0.61 0.42
CA THR A 689 -61.12 1.03 1.43
C THR A 689 -60.23 -0.15 1.77
N ILE A 690 -58.94 0.03 1.55
CA ILE A 690 -57.94 -0.97 1.93
C ILE A 690 -57.49 -0.67 3.36
N GLU A 691 -57.35 -1.70 4.19
CA GLU A 691 -56.92 -1.55 5.60
C GLU A 691 -55.41 -1.34 5.73
N ARG A 692 -54.65 -1.78 4.72
CA ARG A 692 -53.20 -1.63 4.58
C ARG A 692 -52.84 -1.54 3.10
N GLY A 693 -51.64 -1.07 2.77
CA GLY A 693 -51.07 -1.14 1.43
C GLY A 693 -50.53 0.18 0.87
N VAL A 694 -50.55 1.26 1.65
CA VAL A 694 -49.95 2.53 1.21
C VAL A 694 -48.49 2.63 1.65
N VAL A 695 -47.60 2.87 0.69
CA VAL A 695 -46.16 2.95 0.91
C VAL A 695 -45.54 4.16 0.19
N CYS A 696 -44.40 4.63 0.70
CA CYS A 696 -43.44 5.35 -0.13
C CYS A 696 -42.44 4.33 -0.69
N ALA A 697 -42.25 4.34 -2.00
CA ALA A 697 -41.41 3.34 -2.65
C ALA A 697 -39.94 3.49 -2.20
N GLN A 698 -39.34 2.40 -1.76
CA GLN A 698 -37.91 2.37 -1.53
C GLN A 698 -37.19 2.37 -2.89
N ARG A 699 -36.30 3.33 -3.09
CA ARG A 699 -35.37 3.38 -4.23
C ARG A 699 -34.62 2.05 -4.40
N HIS A 700 -34.57 1.57 -5.64
CA HIS A 700 -34.00 0.27 -5.95
C HIS A 700 -33.47 0.20 -7.38
N ILE A 701 -32.60 -0.77 -7.64
CA ILE A 701 -32.11 -1.11 -8.98
C ILE A 701 -32.67 -2.48 -9.35
N HIS A 702 -33.34 -2.55 -10.49
CA HIS A 702 -33.66 -3.82 -11.14
C HIS A 702 -32.43 -4.32 -11.91
N MET A 703 -32.05 -5.59 -11.71
CA MET A 703 -30.93 -6.23 -12.39
C MET A 703 -31.31 -7.63 -12.85
N SER A 704 -30.84 -8.03 -14.04
CA SER A 704 -30.74 -9.45 -14.37
C SER A 704 -29.59 -10.11 -13.58
N PRO A 705 -29.53 -11.45 -13.49
CA PRO A 705 -28.37 -12.13 -12.88
C PRO A 705 -27.03 -11.78 -13.57
N GLU A 706 -27.05 -11.52 -14.88
CA GLU A 706 -25.87 -11.10 -15.64
C GLU A 706 -25.44 -9.68 -15.26
N ASP A 707 -26.39 -8.76 -15.12
CA ASP A 707 -26.12 -7.40 -14.62
C ASP A 707 -25.55 -7.47 -13.21
N ALA A 708 -26.19 -8.21 -12.30
CA ALA A 708 -25.73 -8.34 -10.92
C ALA A 708 -24.29 -8.86 -10.83
N LEU A 709 -23.93 -9.84 -11.66
CA LEU A 709 -22.56 -10.35 -11.79
C LEU A 709 -21.61 -9.25 -12.29
N ARG A 710 -22.00 -8.55 -13.36
CA ARG A 710 -21.21 -7.45 -13.97
C ARG A 710 -20.94 -6.32 -12.99
N PHE A 711 -21.92 -5.97 -12.18
CA PHE A 711 -21.84 -4.95 -11.13
C PHE A 711 -21.27 -5.47 -9.81
N ARG A 712 -20.93 -6.77 -9.73
CA ARG A 712 -20.41 -7.45 -8.53
C ARG A 712 -21.32 -7.29 -7.28
N VAL A 713 -22.63 -7.23 -7.50
CA VAL A 713 -23.67 -7.14 -6.46
C VAL A 713 -24.56 -8.39 -6.45
N ARG A 714 -25.35 -8.58 -5.38
CA ARG A 714 -26.33 -9.67 -5.27
C ARG A 714 -27.70 -9.11 -4.91
N ASP A 715 -28.72 -9.95 -5.05
CA ASP A 715 -30.08 -9.62 -4.60
C ASP A 715 -30.09 -9.16 -3.14
N ASN A 716 -30.88 -8.13 -2.85
CA ASN A 716 -31.00 -7.46 -1.55
C ASN A 716 -29.74 -6.72 -1.06
N TYR A 717 -28.68 -6.59 -1.86
CA TYR A 717 -27.61 -5.65 -1.50
C TYR A 717 -28.16 -4.22 -1.49
N VAL A 718 -27.58 -3.35 -0.67
CA VAL A 718 -27.92 -1.92 -0.62
C VAL A 718 -26.69 -1.16 -1.07
N VAL A 719 -26.84 -0.24 -2.02
CA VAL A 719 -25.74 0.48 -2.67
C VAL A 719 -25.95 1.98 -2.68
N ARG A 720 -24.85 2.73 -2.83
CA ARG A 720 -24.85 4.15 -3.20
C ARG A 720 -24.71 4.29 -4.71
N VAL A 721 -25.54 5.13 -5.29
CA VAL A 721 -25.50 5.43 -6.72
C VAL A 721 -25.27 6.91 -6.93
N ARG A 722 -24.15 7.25 -7.59
CA ARG A 722 -23.82 8.60 -8.03
C ARG A 722 -24.47 8.85 -9.39
N VAL A 723 -25.27 9.90 -9.52
CA VAL A 723 -25.90 10.30 -10.79
C VAL A 723 -25.31 11.62 -11.26
N ALA A 724 -24.75 11.63 -12.46
CA ALA A 724 -24.15 12.82 -13.06
C ALA A 724 -25.22 13.71 -13.70
N GLY A 725 -25.22 15.00 -13.38
CA GLY A 725 -26.16 16.01 -13.89
C GLY A 725 -25.65 17.44 -13.60
N ASP A 726 -26.50 18.46 -13.81
CA ASP A 726 -26.16 19.87 -13.50
C ASP A 726 -25.73 20.07 -12.03
N ARG A 727 -26.20 19.16 -11.16
CA ARG A 727 -25.74 19.00 -9.78
C ARG A 727 -25.51 17.51 -9.53
N GLU A 728 -24.27 17.13 -9.26
CA GLU A 728 -23.94 15.75 -8.92
C GLU A 728 -24.56 15.37 -7.58
N LEU A 729 -25.20 14.19 -7.53
CA LEU A 729 -25.90 13.68 -6.36
C LEU A 729 -25.61 12.20 -6.14
N ILE A 730 -25.50 11.83 -4.87
CA ILE A 730 -25.29 10.45 -4.43
C ILE A 730 -26.54 9.98 -3.69
N PHE A 731 -27.21 8.98 -4.26
CA PHE A 731 -28.37 8.32 -3.65
C PHE A 731 -27.88 7.15 -2.80
N GLY A 732 -28.02 7.25 -1.49
CA GLY A 732 -27.84 6.12 -0.59
C GLY A 732 -29.06 5.22 -0.53
N ASP A 733 -28.97 4.13 0.21
CA ASP A 733 -30.01 3.16 0.53
C ASP A 733 -30.76 2.58 -0.68
N VAL A 734 -30.06 2.43 -1.81
CA VAL A 734 -30.62 1.89 -3.05
C VAL A 734 -30.54 0.37 -3.03
N VAL A 735 -31.69 -0.30 -2.98
CA VAL A 735 -31.72 -1.77 -2.91
C VAL A 735 -31.51 -2.40 -4.29
N VAL A 736 -30.62 -3.37 -4.41
CA VAL A 736 -30.46 -4.20 -5.61
C VAL A 736 -31.49 -5.33 -5.58
N ARG A 737 -32.27 -5.45 -6.66
CA ARG A 737 -33.24 -6.52 -6.87
C ARG A 737 -32.86 -7.31 -8.10
N VAL A 738 -32.58 -8.60 -7.94
CA VAL A 738 -32.12 -9.47 -9.01
C VAL A 738 -33.23 -10.43 -9.43
N ASN A 739 -33.65 -10.36 -10.69
CA ASN A 739 -34.60 -11.30 -11.27
C ASN A 739 -34.29 -11.51 -12.75
N PRO A 740 -34.36 -12.75 -13.27
CA PRO A 740 -34.13 -13.02 -14.70
C PRO A 740 -34.98 -12.19 -15.67
N ASN A 741 -36.16 -11.71 -15.23
CA ASN A 741 -37.07 -10.92 -16.04
C ASN A 741 -36.88 -9.40 -15.89
N PHE A 742 -35.90 -8.95 -15.10
CA PHE A 742 -35.65 -7.53 -14.90
C PHE A 742 -34.76 -6.96 -15.99
N ARG A 743 -35.06 -5.72 -16.35
CA ARG A 743 -34.21 -4.87 -17.18
C ARG A 743 -33.47 -3.88 -16.29
N LEU A 744 -32.17 -3.69 -16.55
CA LEU A 744 -31.32 -2.78 -15.78
C LEU A 744 -31.91 -1.36 -15.74
N ALA A 745 -32.36 -0.93 -14.55
CA ALA A 745 -32.82 0.44 -14.29
C ALA A 745 -32.84 0.73 -12.79
N MET A 746 -32.45 1.95 -12.42
CA MET A 746 -32.62 2.49 -11.06
C MET A 746 -33.93 3.26 -10.97
N HIS A 747 -34.80 2.87 -10.05
CA HIS A 747 -36.08 3.53 -9.79
C HIS A 747 -35.97 4.46 -8.58
N ILE A 748 -36.33 5.72 -8.77
CA ILE A 748 -36.47 6.75 -7.72
C ILE A 748 -37.85 7.39 -7.79
N ASP A 749 -38.27 8.06 -6.71
CA ASP A 749 -39.57 8.74 -6.69
C ASP A 749 -39.54 10.14 -7.34
N THR A 750 -40.72 10.72 -7.51
CA THR A 750 -40.87 12.05 -8.14
C THR A 750 -40.27 13.19 -7.32
N ASP A 751 -40.33 13.12 -5.99
CA ASP A 751 -39.77 14.14 -5.11
C ASP A 751 -38.23 14.10 -5.18
N GLU A 752 -37.64 12.89 -5.17
CA GLU A 752 -36.21 12.66 -5.35
C GLU A 752 -35.71 13.15 -6.73
N GLY A 753 -36.47 12.83 -7.78
CA GLY A 753 -36.17 13.30 -9.13
C GLY A 753 -36.19 14.83 -9.24
N ASN A 754 -37.22 15.49 -8.68
CA ASN A 754 -37.35 16.95 -8.69
C ASN A 754 -36.28 17.63 -7.83
N ALA A 755 -36.03 17.12 -6.63
CA ALA A 755 -35.00 17.66 -5.72
C ALA A 755 -33.61 17.59 -6.36
N GLY A 756 -33.36 16.55 -7.16
CA GLY A 756 -32.11 16.35 -7.88
C GLY A 756 -32.02 16.96 -9.27
N ASN A 757 -33.07 17.63 -9.76
CA ASN A 757 -33.18 18.08 -11.16
C ASN A 757 -32.88 16.95 -12.18
N LEU A 758 -33.32 15.73 -11.86
CA LEU A 758 -33.08 14.55 -12.68
C LEU A 758 -34.20 14.33 -13.70
N LYS A 759 -33.87 13.63 -14.78
CA LYS A 759 -34.81 13.21 -15.83
C LYS A 759 -34.64 11.71 -16.09
N THR A 760 -35.74 11.04 -16.41
CA THR A 760 -35.70 9.64 -16.88
C THR A 760 -34.74 9.51 -18.06
N GLY A 761 -33.82 8.55 -17.99
CA GLY A 761 -32.77 8.31 -18.98
C GLY A 761 -31.39 8.87 -18.60
N MET A 762 -31.26 9.60 -17.48
CA MET A 762 -29.95 9.96 -16.94
C MET A 762 -29.18 8.72 -16.45
N LEU A 763 -27.86 8.85 -16.31
CA LEU A 763 -26.96 7.74 -16.00
C LEU A 763 -26.43 7.83 -14.56
N GLY A 764 -26.58 6.73 -13.82
CA GLY A 764 -26.04 6.51 -12.49
C GLY A 764 -24.90 5.49 -12.47
N TYR A 765 -24.04 5.57 -11.46
CA TYR A 765 -22.89 4.69 -11.26
C TYR A 765 -22.88 4.20 -9.81
N ILE A 766 -22.74 2.90 -9.58
CA ILE A 766 -22.58 2.39 -8.22
C ILE A 766 -21.23 2.89 -7.68
N GLU A 767 -21.30 3.65 -6.60
CA GLU A 767 -20.14 4.23 -5.93
C GLU A 767 -19.66 3.35 -4.78
N GLU A 768 -20.59 2.76 -4.03
CA GLU A 768 -20.29 1.98 -2.82
C GLU A 768 -21.39 0.92 -2.57
N ILE A 769 -21.05 -0.22 -1.96
CA ILE A 769 -22.04 -1.17 -1.42
C ILE A 769 -22.19 -0.91 0.08
N GLN A 770 -23.33 -0.38 0.52
CA GLN A 770 -23.63 -0.01 1.91
C GLN A 770 -24.03 -1.20 2.79
N ASN A 771 -24.68 -2.21 2.23
CA ASN A 771 -25.07 -3.42 2.95
C ASN A 771 -25.17 -4.59 1.98
N ARG A 772 -24.88 -5.77 2.49
CA ARG A 772 -24.87 -7.01 1.71
C ARG A 772 -25.63 -8.03 2.55
N HIS A 773 -26.94 -8.08 2.30
CA HIS A 773 -27.87 -8.95 3.00
C HIS A 773 -27.54 -10.43 2.84
#